data_AF-A0A6S6SQ03-F1
#
_entry.id   AF-A0A6S6SQ03-F1
#
_cell.length_a   1.000
_cell.length_b   1.000
_cell.length_c   1.000
_cell.angle_alpha   90.00
_cell.angle_beta   90.00
_cell.angle_gamma   90.00
#
_symmetry.space_group_name_H-M   'P 1'
#
loop_
_entity.id
_entity.type
_entity.pdbx_description
1 polymer ?
#
loop_
_entity_poly.entity_id
_entity_poly.type
_entity_poly.pdbx_seq_one_letter_code
_entity_poly.pdbx_strand_id
1 'polypeptide(L)'
;MSFSYHTSIYLIKLFKKLIGANIEVRGFENFDESIPTLFVANHFTRFETFIMPYVLYSKNSQKVRSLADSSIFVGGLGKFLSRIGTVSTKDELRNEIILGDLVAGNCSWIIYPEGAMIKNKKVVQKDNYILTTPYRTGAVHTGASILAMKSQLIKEEYRHCKSTGNKERIKELEKLYFIDPKKGISYQSTQIVPINITYTNFHPKKDNYLITILRSLVGSKSARLNEEILIESNILLNSKICVSYQKPIDVSKYLYKTRQRYKESHPDINISKQILQLQRSDLTNICMKEIYENVVLHFDHIFALVLFYYGEKTVSINDLKRVIYLVTSYVKDFHKYELHSNIKDDLIEIINDKDSKLFNNALDLALSQDILKFDSDHLIINKDNLNLNHEFHTIRIKNTFKVLLNEIDLLDELKYKVKQYLLSIDNPKRELFYQLSYEDKASFLKDYKKYYSALKSKPTNIGEPKLFFNPEYKTGIVLTHGFSSAPAEMQEIAQMLHDAKYNVYITRIKGHGTTPEDLKNRTYQEWYNSIDTSICIMNQISDKLFLVGLSTGGLLSLLASKNSKINGIVSINSALYLNDFRTSFIPVLNKLNSFLSIFDFEQDSFVNKPQNPDINYDLYYTASINELKKLMKECEQNLKNIEAPILIIQSKDDNVVDPKSAKTIYKNVNSKNKQIHYIDTKTHVITTTEEKFEVFDEILKFIKSN
;
A
#
# COMPACT_ATOMS: atom_id res chain seq x y z
N MET A 1 32.55 -2.83 30.68
CA MET A 1 31.81 -4.10 30.53
C MET A 1 31.96 -4.59 29.10
N SER A 2 32.47 -5.81 28.86
CA SER A 2 32.55 -6.35 27.50
C SER A 2 31.16 -6.82 27.04
N PHE A 3 30.75 -6.30 25.89
CA PHE A 3 29.42 -6.44 25.33
C PHE A 3 29.45 -7.54 24.26
N SER A 4 28.88 -8.71 24.56
CA SER A 4 28.78 -9.82 23.57
C SER A 4 27.58 -9.60 22.67
N TYR A 5 27.78 -8.82 21.60
CA TYR A 5 26.69 -8.42 20.72
C TYR A 5 26.04 -9.58 19.96
N HIS A 6 26.79 -10.64 19.66
CA HIS A 6 26.28 -11.80 18.92
C HIS A 6 25.24 -12.61 19.70
N THR A 7 25.41 -12.78 21.01
CA THR A 7 24.40 -13.44 21.85
C THR A 7 23.12 -12.61 21.97
N SER A 8 23.27 -11.28 22.00
CA SER A 8 22.17 -10.32 22.01
C SER A 8 21.37 -10.29 20.70
N ILE A 9 22.02 -10.38 19.53
CA ILE A 9 21.34 -10.47 18.23
C ILE A 9 20.48 -11.72 18.13
N TYR A 10 20.97 -12.87 18.60
CA TYR A 10 20.20 -14.12 18.58
C TYR A 10 18.94 -14.02 19.45
N LEU A 11 19.07 -13.45 20.65
CA LEU A 11 17.92 -13.21 21.54
C LEU A 11 16.90 -12.28 20.90
N ILE A 12 17.32 -11.22 20.21
CA ILE A 12 16.38 -10.30 19.55
C ILE A 12 15.76 -10.93 18.29
N LYS A 13 16.50 -11.74 17.52
CA LYS A 13 15.93 -12.51 16.39
C LYS A 13 14.87 -13.49 16.88
N LEU A 14 15.16 -14.21 17.96
CA LEU A 14 14.20 -15.08 18.62
C LEU A 14 12.97 -14.28 19.07
N PHE A 15 13.19 -13.13 19.70
CA PHE A 15 12.12 -12.26 20.19
C PHE A 15 11.27 -11.67 19.05
N LYS A 16 11.87 -11.26 17.92
CA LYS A 16 11.14 -10.85 16.70
C LYS A 16 10.31 -12.00 16.14
N LYS A 17 10.87 -13.22 16.07
CA LYS A 17 10.16 -14.41 15.61
C LYS A 17 9.01 -14.78 16.54
N LEU A 18 9.21 -14.64 17.85
CA LEU A 18 8.19 -14.86 18.88
C LEU A 18 7.08 -13.81 18.85
N ILE A 19 7.37 -12.56 18.51
CA ILE A 19 6.36 -11.48 18.42
C ILE A 19 5.69 -11.45 17.06
N GLY A 20 6.23 -12.10 16.03
CA GLY A 20 5.68 -12.06 14.68
C GLY A 20 5.60 -10.65 14.08
N ALA A 21 6.33 -9.67 14.63
CA ALA A 21 6.24 -8.27 14.24
C ALA A 21 6.59 -8.10 12.75
N ASN A 22 5.62 -7.65 11.97
CA ASN A 22 5.80 -7.31 10.57
C ASN A 22 6.33 -5.87 10.51
N ILE A 23 7.63 -5.71 10.25
CA ILE A 23 8.30 -4.40 10.28
C ILE A 23 8.74 -4.06 8.86
N GLU A 24 8.23 -2.95 8.35
CA GLU A 24 8.66 -2.34 7.10
C GLU A 24 9.55 -1.14 7.41
N VAL A 25 10.69 -1.06 6.72
CA VAL A 25 11.65 0.04 6.86
C VAL A 25 11.74 0.80 5.55
N ARG A 26 11.68 2.13 5.61
CA ARG A 26 11.67 3.04 4.45
C ARG A 26 12.67 4.19 4.64
N GLY A 27 13.13 4.78 3.53
CA GLY A 27 14.00 5.96 3.54
C GLY A 27 15.45 5.65 3.92
N PHE A 28 15.84 4.38 3.85
CA PHE A 28 17.18 3.93 4.24
C PHE A 28 18.18 3.94 3.08
N GLU A 29 17.71 4.18 1.85
CA GLU A 29 18.49 3.95 0.62
C GLU A 29 19.74 4.84 0.51
N ASN A 30 19.76 5.98 1.21
CA ASN A 30 20.86 6.96 1.19
C ASN A 30 21.55 7.12 2.56
N PHE A 31 21.35 6.19 3.49
CA PHE A 31 21.93 6.29 4.82
C PHE A 31 23.39 5.81 4.83
N ASP A 32 24.32 6.68 5.27
CA ASP A 32 25.73 6.33 5.41
C ASP A 32 26.02 5.71 6.78
N GLU A 33 26.21 4.40 6.78
CA GLU A 33 26.53 3.57 7.93
C GLU A 33 27.88 3.87 8.58
N SER A 34 28.73 4.71 8.00
CA SER A 34 30.01 5.10 8.58
C SER A 34 29.90 6.28 9.56
N ILE A 35 28.77 6.98 9.55
CA ILE A 35 28.59 8.24 10.29
C ILE A 35 28.00 7.97 11.69
N PRO A 36 28.62 8.47 12.78
CA PRO A 36 28.05 8.37 14.13
C PRO A 36 26.68 9.04 14.21
N THR A 37 25.64 8.25 14.52
CA THR A 37 24.26 8.67 14.36
C THR A 37 23.48 8.67 15.67
N LEU A 38 22.79 9.78 15.93
CA LEU A 38 21.76 9.88 16.94
C LEU A 38 20.38 9.83 16.25
N PHE A 39 19.71 8.68 16.33
CA PHE A 39 18.34 8.52 15.93
C PHE A 39 17.39 9.16 16.93
N VAL A 40 16.39 9.89 16.44
CA VAL A 40 15.35 10.52 17.25
C VAL A 40 14.00 10.05 16.73
N ALA A 41 13.18 9.42 17.57
CA ALA A 41 11.93 8.80 17.13
C ALA A 41 10.74 9.18 18.02
N ASN A 42 9.53 9.17 17.47
CA ASN A 42 8.31 9.21 18.28
C ASN A 42 8.16 7.93 19.12
N HIS A 43 7.46 8.03 20.26
CA HIS A 43 7.33 6.94 21.23
C HIS A 43 5.87 6.58 21.51
N PHE A 44 5.40 5.45 20.98
CA PHE A 44 4.01 5.03 21.13
C PHE A 44 3.85 3.75 21.99
N THR A 45 4.78 2.80 21.88
CA THR A 45 4.83 1.58 22.71
C THR A 45 6.19 1.39 23.36
N ARG A 46 6.25 0.71 24.51
CA ARG A 46 7.54 0.33 25.13
C ARG A 46 8.38 -0.58 24.25
N PHE A 47 7.73 -1.32 23.36
CA PHE A 47 8.41 -2.27 22.49
C PHE A 47 9.37 -1.62 21.53
N GLU A 48 9.15 -0.36 21.17
CA GLU A 48 10.09 0.40 20.36
C GLU A 48 11.47 0.48 21.04
N THR A 49 11.52 0.64 22.37
CA THR A 49 12.78 0.76 23.14
C THR A 49 13.71 -0.44 22.98
N PHE A 50 13.17 -1.64 22.69
CA PHE A 50 13.93 -2.87 22.52
C PHE A 50 13.90 -3.47 21.11
N ILE A 51 12.87 -3.20 20.30
CA ILE A 51 12.82 -3.64 18.90
C ILE A 51 13.64 -2.70 18.00
N MET A 52 13.59 -1.38 18.22
CA MET A 52 14.23 -0.42 17.33
C MET A 52 15.76 -0.60 17.26
N PRO A 53 16.51 -0.79 18.35
CA PRO A 53 17.95 -1.05 18.26
C PRO A 53 18.32 -2.18 17.30
N TYR A 54 17.49 -3.23 17.23
CA TYR A 54 17.68 -4.33 16.30
C TYR A 54 17.27 -3.98 14.87
N VAL A 55 16.14 -3.32 14.68
CA VAL A 55 15.71 -2.86 13.35
C VAL A 55 16.79 -1.98 12.73
N LEU A 56 17.29 -1.03 13.51
CA LEU A 56 18.36 -0.12 13.11
C LEU A 56 19.67 -0.89 12.86
N TYR A 57 20.07 -1.81 13.74
CA TYR A 57 21.27 -2.63 13.52
C TYR A 57 21.18 -3.49 12.26
N SER A 58 20.02 -4.10 12.00
CA SER A 58 19.81 -4.96 10.83
C SER A 58 19.93 -4.21 9.50
N LYS A 59 19.84 -2.88 9.55
CA LYS A 59 19.97 -1.99 8.40
C LYS A 59 21.31 -1.27 8.35
N ASN A 60 21.83 -0.81 9.48
CA ASN A 60 23.02 0.05 9.58
C ASN A 60 24.32 -0.74 9.85
N SER A 61 24.28 -2.01 10.23
CA SER A 61 25.47 -2.79 10.65
C SER A 61 26.26 -2.19 11.84
N GLN A 62 25.97 -0.96 12.27
CA GLN A 62 26.46 -0.30 13.47
C GLN A 62 25.58 -0.66 14.66
N LYS A 63 26.24 -0.90 15.79
CA LYS A 63 25.57 -1.15 17.08
C LYS A 63 24.75 0.09 17.47
N VAL A 64 23.47 -0.12 17.76
CA VAL A 64 22.59 0.93 18.27
C VAL A 64 22.21 0.66 19.72
N ARG A 65 22.33 1.67 20.57
CA ARG A 65 21.90 1.65 21.98
C ARG A 65 20.65 2.51 22.18
N SER A 66 19.89 2.24 23.25
CA SER A 66 18.67 2.98 23.59
C SER A 66 18.63 3.39 25.06
N LEU A 67 17.78 4.36 25.38
CA LEU A 67 17.43 4.71 26.75
C LEU A 67 16.09 4.09 27.16
N ALA A 68 16.03 3.60 28.39
CA ALA A 68 14.82 3.04 28.98
C ALA A 68 14.56 3.56 30.39
N ASP A 69 13.29 3.64 30.78
CA ASP A 69 12.92 4.00 32.14
C ASP A 69 13.47 3.00 33.17
N SER A 70 13.97 3.50 34.30
CA SER A 70 14.54 2.65 35.35
C SER A 70 13.59 1.56 35.87
N SER A 71 12.28 1.77 35.81
CA SER A 71 11.28 0.81 36.30
C SER A 71 11.19 -0.47 35.48
N ILE A 72 11.73 -0.51 34.25
CA ILE A 72 11.72 -1.71 33.43
C ILE A 72 13.00 -2.56 33.58
N PHE A 73 13.98 -2.10 34.35
CA PHE A 73 15.21 -2.84 34.68
C PHE A 73 14.99 -3.81 35.84
N VAL A 74 14.01 -4.71 35.71
CA VAL A 74 13.64 -5.68 36.74
C VAL A 74 13.75 -7.11 36.21
N GLY A 75 14.24 -8.03 37.05
CA GLY A 75 14.24 -9.47 36.77
C GLY A 75 15.00 -9.89 35.50
N GLY A 76 14.43 -10.82 34.75
CA GLY A 76 15.01 -11.32 33.49
C GLY A 76 15.02 -10.27 32.37
N LEU A 77 13.98 -9.44 32.30
CA LEU A 77 13.87 -8.35 31.31
C LEU A 77 14.98 -7.31 31.51
N GLY A 78 15.26 -6.89 32.74
CA GLY A 78 16.37 -5.97 33.02
C GLY A 78 17.73 -6.52 32.58
N LYS A 79 18.01 -7.81 32.86
CA LYS A 79 19.24 -8.47 32.38
C LYS A 79 19.31 -8.52 30.86
N PHE A 80 18.19 -8.74 30.18
CA PHE A 80 18.10 -8.69 28.72
C PHE A 80 18.39 -7.28 28.18
N LEU A 81 17.75 -6.23 28.73
CA LEU A 81 17.95 -4.84 28.35
C LEU A 81 19.43 -4.41 28.48
N SER A 82 20.07 -4.75 29.59
CA SER A 82 21.50 -4.47 29.78
C SER A 82 22.38 -5.23 28.78
N ARG A 83 22.01 -6.47 28.40
CA ARG A 83 22.76 -7.26 27.40
C ARG A 83 22.63 -6.73 25.98
N ILE A 84 21.49 -6.11 25.63
CA ILE A 84 21.30 -5.50 24.29
C ILE A 84 21.84 -4.07 24.22
N GLY A 85 22.33 -3.52 25.33
CA GLY A 85 23.00 -2.22 25.39
C GLY A 85 22.08 -1.06 25.72
N THR A 86 20.89 -1.34 26.28
CA THR A 86 19.98 -0.32 26.78
C THR A 86 20.48 0.22 28.11
N VAL A 87 20.51 1.55 28.24
CA VAL A 87 20.96 2.26 29.45
C VAL A 87 19.78 2.87 30.18
N SER A 88 19.81 2.82 31.52
CA SER A 88 18.76 3.38 32.37
C SER A 88 18.77 4.91 32.31
N THR A 89 17.59 5.52 32.32
CA THR A 89 17.45 6.98 32.43
C THR A 89 18.04 7.54 33.73
N LYS A 90 18.21 6.70 34.77
CA LYS A 90 18.81 7.05 36.08
C LYS A 90 20.30 6.72 36.20
N ASP A 91 20.96 6.21 35.16
CA ASP A 91 22.40 5.97 35.20
C ASP A 91 23.17 7.30 35.32
N GLU A 92 24.04 7.42 36.32
CA GLU A 92 24.78 8.65 36.61
C GLU A 92 25.75 9.04 35.49
N LEU A 93 26.25 8.05 34.74
CA LEU A 93 27.20 8.22 33.63
C LEU A 93 26.52 8.18 32.26
N ARG A 94 25.18 8.23 32.22
CA ARG A 94 24.38 8.10 31.00
C ARG A 94 24.85 9.03 29.89
N ASN A 95 25.08 10.31 30.22
CA ASN A 95 25.43 11.31 29.20
C ASN A 95 26.84 11.08 28.66
N GLU A 96 27.78 10.74 29.55
CA GLU A 96 29.18 10.47 29.27
C GLU A 96 29.31 9.23 28.36
N ILE A 97 28.52 8.19 28.61
CA ILE A 97 28.44 7.00 27.76
C ILE A 97 27.92 7.35 26.37
N ILE A 98 26.81 8.10 26.26
CA ILE A 98 26.25 8.49 24.96
C ILE A 98 27.24 9.35 24.17
N LEU A 99 27.83 10.36 24.83
CA LEU A 99 28.79 11.26 24.20
C LEU A 99 30.04 10.50 23.77
N GLY A 100 30.56 9.60 24.61
CA GLY A 100 31.70 8.74 24.28
C GLY A 100 31.47 7.90 23.03
N ASP A 101 30.32 7.23 22.95
CA ASP A 101 29.94 6.41 21.79
C ASP A 101 29.84 7.25 20.50
N LEU A 102 29.18 8.41 20.54
CA LEU A 102 29.00 9.29 19.38
C LEU A 102 30.30 10.00 18.95
N VAL A 103 31.15 10.39 19.91
CA VAL A 103 32.44 11.03 19.67
C VAL A 103 33.42 10.04 19.05
N ALA A 104 33.54 8.85 19.63
CA ALA A 104 34.39 7.79 19.10
C ALA A 104 33.85 7.15 17.81
N GLY A 105 32.53 7.22 17.58
CA GLY A 105 31.87 6.48 16.50
C GLY A 105 31.75 4.99 16.77
N ASN A 106 31.75 4.59 18.05
CA ASN A 106 31.69 3.19 18.46
C ASN A 106 30.28 2.60 18.36
N CYS A 107 29.27 3.40 18.68
CA CYS A 107 27.86 3.02 18.68
C CYS A 107 27.00 4.22 18.29
N SER A 108 25.92 3.95 17.56
CA SER A 108 24.82 4.87 17.35
C SER A 108 23.80 4.77 18.49
N TRP A 109 22.91 5.75 18.59
CA TRP A 109 21.94 5.85 19.70
C TRP A 109 20.55 6.14 19.17
N ILE A 110 19.51 5.61 19.82
CA ILE A 110 18.12 6.04 19.63
C ILE A 110 17.58 6.68 20.91
N ILE A 111 17.01 7.88 20.78
CA ILE A 111 16.38 8.65 21.87
C ILE A 111 14.98 9.06 21.47
N TYR A 112 14.04 8.94 22.41
CA TYR A 112 12.66 9.40 22.27
C TYR A 112 12.52 10.78 22.93
N PRO A 113 12.38 11.87 22.17
CA PRO A 113 12.41 13.23 22.70
C PRO A 113 11.16 13.57 23.53
N GLU A 114 10.11 12.76 23.40
CA GLU A 114 8.88 12.86 24.21
C GLU A 114 9.12 12.58 25.69
N GLY A 115 10.13 11.76 26.03
CA GLY A 115 10.46 11.38 27.41
C GLY A 115 9.46 10.41 28.06
N ALA A 116 8.31 10.16 27.45
CA ALA A 116 7.32 9.15 27.82
C ALA A 116 6.51 8.75 26.57
N MET A 117 5.80 7.62 26.61
CA MET A 117 4.94 7.22 25.49
C MET A 117 3.76 8.18 25.34
N ILE A 118 3.47 8.60 24.12
CA ILE A 118 2.34 9.47 23.77
C ILE A 118 1.17 8.61 23.30
N LYS A 119 0.43 8.05 24.26
CA LYS A 119 -0.63 7.06 24.02
C LYS A 119 -1.80 7.60 23.18
N ASN A 120 -2.07 8.90 23.24
CA ASN A 120 -3.11 9.53 22.43
C ASN A 120 -2.58 10.04 21.07
N LYS A 121 -1.27 9.92 20.80
CA LYS A 121 -0.54 10.53 19.67
C LYS A 121 -0.78 12.03 19.45
N LYS A 122 -1.30 12.75 20.44
CA LYS A 122 -1.62 14.18 20.30
C LYS A 122 -0.37 15.02 20.52
N VAL A 123 0.01 15.77 19.50
CA VAL A 123 1.09 16.74 19.55
C VAL A 123 0.58 18.08 19.02
N VAL A 124 0.96 19.18 19.68
CA VAL A 124 0.55 20.53 19.29
C VAL A 124 1.80 21.34 18.99
N GLN A 125 1.81 22.02 17.85
CA GLN A 125 2.87 22.97 17.50
C GLN A 125 2.42 24.39 17.85
N LYS A 126 3.19 25.05 18.73
CA LYS A 126 3.17 26.51 18.94
C LYS A 126 4.54 27.06 18.54
N ASP A 127 5.21 27.83 19.39
CA ASP A 127 6.64 28.16 19.21
C ASP A 127 7.53 26.91 19.33
N ASN A 128 7.10 25.97 20.17
CA ASN A 128 7.72 24.66 20.32
C ASN A 128 6.64 23.57 20.17
N TYR A 129 7.09 22.36 19.89
CA TYR A 129 6.24 21.18 19.98
C TYR A 129 5.90 20.90 21.46
N ILE A 130 4.61 20.78 21.75
CA ILE A 130 4.04 20.56 23.08
C ILE A 130 3.36 19.20 23.11
N LEU A 131 3.65 18.45 24.18
CA LEU A 131 3.12 17.12 24.43
C LEU A 131 2.30 17.12 25.72
N THR A 132 1.30 16.25 25.76
CA THR A 132 0.54 15.94 26.98
C THR A 132 0.80 14.51 27.39
N THR A 133 1.30 14.32 28.60
CA THR A 133 1.53 13.03 29.26
C THR A 133 0.72 13.00 30.57
N PRO A 134 0.55 11.84 31.24
CA PRO A 134 -0.17 11.77 32.50
C PRO A 134 0.40 12.65 33.62
N TYR A 135 1.69 12.97 33.53
CA TYR A 135 2.43 13.65 34.60
C TYR A 135 2.85 15.07 34.22
N ARG A 136 2.77 15.43 32.94
CA ARG A 136 3.31 16.69 32.40
C ARG A 136 2.64 17.08 31.09
N THR A 137 2.29 18.37 31.00
CA THR A 137 2.00 19.05 29.74
C THR A 137 3.07 20.12 29.51
N GLY A 138 3.74 20.11 28.36
CA GLY A 138 4.76 21.11 28.08
C GLY A 138 5.64 20.79 26.87
N ALA A 139 6.66 21.63 26.67
CA ALA A 139 7.59 21.48 25.55
C ALA A 139 8.34 20.14 25.58
N VAL A 140 8.57 19.58 24.40
CA VAL A 140 9.38 18.37 24.17
C VAL A 140 10.76 18.48 24.83
N HIS A 141 11.31 17.36 25.30
CA HIS A 141 12.67 17.37 25.87
C HIS A 141 13.72 17.58 24.78
N THR A 142 14.62 18.54 24.99
CA THR A 142 15.68 18.87 24.03
C THR A 142 16.98 18.07 24.25
N GLY A 143 16.92 16.99 25.04
CA GLY A 143 18.11 16.27 25.49
C GLY A 143 18.91 15.67 24.33
N ALA A 144 18.22 15.08 23.35
CA ALA A 144 18.83 14.52 22.15
C ALA A 144 19.62 15.57 21.36
N SER A 145 19.02 16.73 21.08
CA SER A 145 19.67 17.83 20.36
C SER A 145 20.88 18.37 21.10
N ILE A 146 20.83 18.46 22.43
CA ILE A 146 21.99 18.86 23.26
C ILE A 146 23.11 17.83 23.14
N LEU A 147 22.81 16.52 23.25
CA LEU A 147 23.81 15.47 23.17
C LEU A 147 24.49 15.43 21.79
N ALA A 148 23.73 15.58 20.72
CA ALA A 148 24.26 15.64 19.35
C ALA A 148 25.19 16.84 19.16
N MET A 149 24.77 18.04 19.56
CA MET A 149 25.61 19.25 19.47
C MET A 149 26.85 19.14 20.37
N LYS A 150 26.72 18.65 21.60
CA LYS A 150 27.86 18.42 22.51
C LYS A 150 28.86 17.44 21.91
N SER A 151 28.40 16.32 21.34
CA SER A 151 29.27 15.36 20.67
C SER A 151 30.10 16.02 19.58
N GLN A 152 29.48 16.86 18.74
CA GLN A 152 30.19 17.58 17.69
C GLN A 152 31.19 18.61 18.25
N LEU A 153 30.82 19.37 19.28
CA LEU A 153 31.71 20.31 19.94
C LEU A 153 32.92 19.63 20.60
N ILE A 154 32.72 18.47 21.23
CA ILE A 154 33.82 17.67 21.81
C ILE A 154 34.77 17.18 20.71
N LYS A 155 34.25 16.76 19.55
CA LYS A 155 35.10 16.40 18.39
C LYS A 155 35.93 17.60 17.92
N GLU A 156 35.34 18.79 17.84
CA GLU A 156 36.05 20.03 17.48
C GLU A 156 37.15 20.37 18.50
N GLU A 157 36.83 20.30 19.80
CA GLU A 157 37.78 20.54 20.90
C GLU A 157 38.94 19.54 20.85
N TYR A 158 38.65 18.24 20.74
CA TYR A 158 39.67 17.20 20.67
C TYR A 158 40.62 17.38 19.48
N ARG A 159 40.09 17.76 18.29
CA ARG A 159 40.90 18.05 17.10
C ARG A 159 41.79 19.27 17.32
N HIS A 160 41.24 20.32 17.93
CA HIS A 160 41.99 21.53 18.25
C HIS A 160 43.11 21.26 19.26
N CYS A 161 42.85 20.48 20.32
CA CYS A 161 43.88 20.08 21.29
C CYS A 161 44.97 19.23 20.62
N LYS A 162 44.60 18.34 19.68
CA LYS A 162 45.56 17.53 18.91
C LYS A 162 46.44 18.40 18.00
N SER A 163 45.88 19.41 17.34
CA SER A 163 46.65 20.32 16.47
C SER A 163 47.55 21.29 17.24
N THR A 164 47.15 21.68 18.46
CA THR A 164 47.91 22.59 19.33
C THR A 164 48.87 21.89 20.28
N GLY A 165 48.85 20.55 20.34
CA GLY A 165 49.73 19.75 21.19
C GLY A 165 49.33 19.70 22.68
N ASN A 166 48.10 20.07 23.04
CA ASN A 166 47.62 20.05 24.43
C ASN A 166 47.31 18.60 24.89
N LYS A 167 48.34 17.86 25.29
CA LYS A 167 48.26 16.44 25.69
C LYS A 167 47.47 16.21 26.98
N GLU A 168 47.45 17.18 27.90
CA GLU A 168 46.75 17.06 29.18
C GLU A 168 45.24 17.04 28.95
N ARG A 169 44.72 18.01 28.19
CA ARG A 169 43.30 18.08 27.87
C ARG A 169 42.80 16.89 27.06
N ILE A 170 43.63 16.34 26.17
CA ILE A 170 43.30 15.11 25.43
C ILE A 170 43.06 13.94 26.39
N LYS A 171 43.97 13.72 27.36
CA LYS A 171 43.82 12.65 28.37
C LYS A 171 42.58 12.83 29.24
N GLU A 172 42.24 14.07 29.58
CA GLU A 172 41.01 14.36 30.32
C GLU A 172 39.76 13.98 29.52
N LEU A 173 39.69 14.38 28.24
CA LEU A 173 38.57 14.05 27.36
C LEU A 173 38.47 12.54 27.12
N GLU A 174 39.61 11.86 26.96
CA GLU A 174 39.67 10.40 26.82
C GLU A 174 39.10 9.70 28.05
N LYS A 175 39.47 10.16 29.25
CA LYS A 175 38.95 9.60 30.51
C LYS A 175 37.46 9.90 30.72
N LEU A 176 37.05 11.15 30.48
CA LEU A 176 35.68 11.61 30.75
C LEU A 176 34.65 10.91 29.85
N TYR A 177 35.00 10.69 28.58
CA TYR A 177 34.09 10.12 27.58
C TYR A 177 34.48 8.70 27.15
N PHE A 178 35.32 8.02 27.92
CA PHE A 178 35.72 6.63 27.69
C PHE A 178 36.26 6.37 26.27
N ILE A 179 37.01 7.32 25.71
CA ILE A 179 37.59 7.22 24.36
C ILE A 179 38.83 6.34 24.44
N ASP A 180 38.93 5.33 23.57
CA ASP A 180 40.12 4.48 23.46
C ASP A 180 41.26 5.28 22.82
N PRO A 181 42.36 5.56 23.53
CA PRO A 181 43.46 6.38 23.01
C PRO A 181 44.10 5.80 21.74
N LYS A 182 44.00 4.48 21.52
CA LYS A 182 44.53 3.81 20.32
C LYS A 182 43.66 4.05 19.10
N LYS A 183 42.35 4.19 19.27
CA LYS A 183 41.37 4.40 18.19
C LYS A 183 41.08 5.88 17.95
N GLY A 184 41.11 6.68 19.03
CA GLY A 184 40.77 8.09 18.99
C GLY A 184 39.29 8.35 18.72
N ILE A 185 39.01 9.51 18.10
CA ILE A 185 37.66 9.96 17.76
C ILE A 185 37.33 9.69 16.29
N SER A 186 36.04 9.67 15.95
CA SER A 186 35.61 9.58 14.55
C SER A 186 35.91 10.87 13.77
N TYR A 187 36.36 10.72 12.52
CA TYR A 187 36.54 11.82 11.58
C TYR A 187 35.21 12.35 11.03
N GLN A 188 34.19 11.49 10.97
CA GLN A 188 32.86 11.87 10.51
C GLN A 188 32.16 12.81 11.52
N SER A 189 31.37 13.74 11.01
CA SER A 189 30.53 14.59 11.86
C SER A 189 29.46 13.75 12.56
N THR A 190 28.97 14.23 13.70
CA THR A 190 27.79 13.61 14.31
C THR A 190 26.56 14.03 13.51
N GLN A 191 25.66 13.08 13.24
CA GLN A 191 24.37 13.38 12.58
C GLN A 191 23.18 13.01 13.47
N ILE A 192 22.08 13.72 13.28
CA ILE A 192 20.77 13.32 13.81
C ILE A 192 19.92 12.76 12.68
N VAL A 193 19.28 11.62 12.90
CA VAL A 193 18.29 11.07 11.96
C VAL A 193 16.92 11.00 12.64
N PRO A 194 15.97 11.86 12.25
CA PRO A 194 14.60 11.74 12.68
C PRO A 194 13.96 10.47 12.11
N ILE A 195 13.14 9.79 12.90
CA ILE A 195 12.43 8.56 12.54
C ILE A 195 10.96 8.72 12.92
N ASN A 196 10.08 8.49 11.95
CA ASN A 196 8.67 8.29 12.24
C ASN A 196 8.37 6.78 12.37
N ILE A 197 7.68 6.40 13.44
CA ILE A 197 7.17 5.06 13.70
C ILE A 197 5.64 5.14 13.61
N THR A 198 5.08 4.55 12.56
CA THR A 198 3.62 4.43 12.33
C THR A 198 3.20 2.98 12.47
N TYR A 199 1.97 2.73 12.92
CA TYR A 199 1.39 1.40 13.10
C TYR A 199 0.13 1.26 12.25
N THR A 200 0.08 0.24 11.39
CA THR A 200 -1.10 -0.04 10.53
C THR A 200 -1.91 -1.22 11.08
N ASN A 201 -3.21 -1.34 10.79
CA ASN A 201 -4.10 -2.43 11.22
C ASN A 201 -4.21 -2.53 12.74
N PHE A 202 -4.84 -1.52 13.33
CA PHE A 202 -4.84 -1.30 14.76
C PHE A 202 -5.90 -2.12 15.51
N HIS A 203 -6.03 -3.42 15.22
CA HIS A 203 -7.15 -4.23 15.73
C HIS A 203 -6.70 -5.16 16.85
N PRO A 204 -7.13 -4.90 18.10
CA PRO A 204 -6.85 -5.81 19.19
C PRO A 204 -7.64 -7.11 18.95
N LYS A 205 -6.95 -8.22 18.62
CA LYS A 205 -7.59 -9.55 18.60
C LYS A 205 -7.56 -10.16 20.00
N LYS A 206 -8.62 -10.86 20.40
CA LYS A 206 -8.61 -11.63 21.65
C LYS A 206 -7.69 -12.85 21.50
N ASP A 207 -6.83 -13.02 22.49
CA ASP A 207 -6.02 -14.20 22.79
C ASP A 207 -5.06 -14.71 21.71
N ASN A 208 -3.78 -14.40 21.89
CA ASN A 208 -2.67 -15.07 21.21
C ASN A 208 -1.83 -15.83 22.24
N TYR A 209 -1.54 -17.10 21.98
CA TYR A 209 -0.66 -17.95 22.81
C TYR A 209 0.70 -17.28 23.12
N LEU A 210 1.18 -16.43 22.20
CA LEU A 210 2.42 -15.64 22.34
C LEU A 210 2.36 -14.61 23.47
N ILE A 211 1.17 -14.10 23.80
CA ILE A 211 0.95 -13.18 24.92
C ILE A 211 1.24 -13.88 26.26
N THR A 212 0.91 -15.16 26.37
CA THR A 212 1.18 -15.98 27.57
C THR A 212 2.68 -16.22 27.77
N ILE A 213 3.44 -16.41 26.68
CA ILE A 213 4.91 -16.53 26.72
C ILE A 213 5.55 -15.20 27.16
N LEU A 214 5.05 -14.07 26.65
CA LEU A 214 5.56 -12.76 27.06
C LEU A 214 5.29 -12.46 28.55
N ARG A 215 4.13 -12.88 29.07
CA ARG A 215 3.83 -12.78 30.52
C ARG A 215 4.85 -13.53 31.38
N SER A 216 5.24 -14.74 30.99
CA SER A 216 6.18 -15.54 31.78
C SER A 216 7.62 -15.01 31.73
N LEU A 217 8.02 -14.37 30.61
CA LEU A 217 9.34 -13.75 30.45
C LEU A 217 9.51 -12.45 31.26
N VAL A 218 8.44 -11.68 31.41
CA VAL A 218 8.50 -10.37 32.08
C VAL A 218 8.51 -10.53 33.60
N GLY A 219 7.80 -11.51 34.17
CA GLY A 219 7.89 -11.88 35.58
C GLY A 219 7.77 -10.72 36.59
N SER A 220 7.08 -9.63 36.23
CA SER A 220 7.07 -8.42 37.04
C SER A 220 6.01 -8.48 38.14
N LYS A 221 6.35 -8.00 39.34
CA LYS A 221 5.41 -7.85 40.48
C LYS A 221 4.43 -6.67 40.30
N SER A 222 4.54 -5.88 39.23
CA SER A 222 3.70 -4.70 39.00
C SER A 222 2.51 -5.04 38.11
N ALA A 223 1.30 -5.06 38.69
CA ALA A 223 0.05 -5.33 37.96
C ALA A 223 -0.16 -4.36 36.78
N ARG A 224 0.13 -3.07 36.98
CA ARG A 224 0.02 -2.03 35.95
C ARG A 224 0.97 -2.25 34.77
N LEU A 225 2.21 -2.67 35.05
CA LEU A 225 3.19 -2.95 33.99
C LEU A 225 2.75 -4.15 33.14
N ASN A 226 2.23 -5.19 33.79
CA ASN A 226 1.76 -6.39 33.12
C ASN A 226 0.54 -6.09 32.23
N GLU A 227 -0.43 -5.31 32.72
CA GLU A 227 -1.58 -4.86 31.93
C GLU A 227 -1.15 -4.06 30.70
N GLU A 228 -0.19 -3.15 30.86
CA GLU A 228 0.25 -2.30 29.76
C GLU A 228 1.04 -3.06 28.68
N ILE A 229 1.85 -4.03 29.10
CA ILE A 229 2.54 -4.95 28.18
C ILE A 229 1.53 -5.80 27.42
N LEU A 230 0.43 -6.21 28.04
CA LEU A 230 -0.63 -6.97 27.35
C LEU A 230 -1.28 -6.17 26.23
N ILE A 231 -1.63 -4.93 26.53
CA ILE A 231 -2.23 -4.00 25.56
C ILE A 231 -1.27 -3.79 24.38
N GLU A 232 0.00 -3.47 24.66
CA GLU A 232 0.99 -3.17 23.63
C GLU A 232 1.39 -4.42 22.82
N SER A 233 1.45 -5.60 23.45
CA SER A 233 1.69 -6.87 22.76
C SER A 233 0.60 -7.16 21.74
N ASN A 234 -0.66 -6.91 22.11
CA ASN A 234 -1.79 -7.12 21.21
C ASN A 234 -1.71 -6.19 19.97
N ILE A 235 -1.39 -4.91 20.20
CA ILE A 235 -1.15 -3.95 19.12
C ILE A 235 -0.04 -4.46 18.19
N LEU A 236 1.09 -4.89 18.73
CA LEU A 236 2.25 -5.32 17.92
C LEU A 236 2.04 -6.60 17.13
N LEU A 237 1.30 -7.56 17.70
CA LEU A 237 1.02 -8.84 17.05
C LEU A 237 0.09 -8.70 15.84
N ASN A 238 -0.78 -7.69 15.86
CA ASN A 238 -1.83 -7.51 14.84
C ASN A 238 -1.56 -6.34 13.89
N SER A 239 -0.55 -5.53 14.19
CA SER A 239 -0.16 -4.40 13.36
C SER A 239 1.08 -4.68 12.51
N LYS A 240 1.21 -3.93 11.43
CA LYS A 240 2.50 -3.78 10.73
C LYS A 240 3.11 -2.44 11.12
N ILE A 241 4.36 -2.49 11.56
CA ILE A 241 5.14 -1.33 12.03
C ILE A 241 5.90 -0.75 10.84
N CYS A 242 5.63 0.50 10.51
CA CYS A 242 6.33 1.25 9.48
C CYS A 242 7.34 2.18 10.15
N VAL A 243 8.61 1.94 9.87
CA VAL A 243 9.73 2.77 10.33
C VAL A 243 10.23 3.60 9.14
N SER A 244 9.97 4.90 9.18
CA SER A 244 10.34 5.85 8.11
C SER A 244 11.51 6.72 8.54
N TYR A 245 12.66 6.55 7.87
CA TYR A 245 13.87 7.34 8.11
C TYR A 245 13.76 8.66 7.35
N GLN A 246 13.97 9.76 8.07
CA GLN A 246 13.98 11.09 7.48
C GLN A 246 15.40 11.50 7.09
N LYS A 247 15.49 12.61 6.37
CA LYS A 247 16.77 13.14 5.89
C LYS A 247 17.73 13.40 7.08
N PRO A 248 18.97 12.90 7.03
CA PRO A 248 19.94 13.16 8.09
C PRO A 248 20.27 14.65 8.24
N ILE A 249 20.37 15.09 9.48
CA ILE A 249 20.77 16.43 9.89
C ILE A 249 22.24 16.38 10.33
N ASP A 250 23.12 16.94 9.50
CA ASP A 250 24.55 17.08 9.82
C ASP A 250 24.74 18.20 10.87
N VAL A 251 25.13 17.80 12.08
CA VAL A 251 25.24 18.71 13.23
C VAL A 251 26.38 19.71 13.04
N SER A 252 27.46 19.32 12.34
CA SER A 252 28.57 20.22 12.03
C SER A 252 28.11 21.36 11.12
N LYS A 253 27.40 21.01 10.03
CA LYS A 253 26.82 21.99 9.10
C LYS A 253 25.78 22.88 9.79
N TYR A 254 24.96 22.29 10.67
CA TYR A 254 23.99 23.04 11.47
C TYR A 254 24.69 24.10 12.34
N LEU A 255 25.66 23.68 13.17
CA LEU A 255 26.39 24.59 14.06
C LEU A 255 27.16 25.66 13.29
N TYR A 256 27.77 25.31 12.14
CA TYR A 256 28.43 26.27 11.27
C TYR A 256 27.48 27.38 10.79
N LYS A 257 26.30 27.00 10.27
CA LYS A 257 25.28 27.96 9.82
C LYS A 257 24.77 28.83 10.97
N THR A 258 24.55 28.26 12.15
CA THR A 258 24.17 29.03 13.34
C THR A 258 25.25 30.06 13.68
N ARG A 259 26.52 29.67 13.72
CA ARG A 259 27.63 30.58 14.05
C ARG A 259 27.70 31.75 13.06
N GLN A 260 27.48 31.52 11.77
CA GLN A 260 27.48 32.59 10.77
C GLN A 260 26.35 33.60 11.00
N ARG A 261 25.10 33.12 11.14
CA ARG A 261 23.94 34.01 11.39
C ARG A 261 24.10 34.86 12.64
N TYR A 262 24.65 34.28 13.72
CA TYR A 262 24.85 35.02 14.97
C TYR A 262 26.02 36.01 14.88
N LYS A 263 27.10 35.70 14.15
CA LYS A 263 28.19 36.66 13.91
C LYS A 263 27.70 37.89 13.14
N GLU A 264 26.82 37.69 12.16
CA GLU A 264 26.21 38.77 11.39
C GLU A 264 25.30 39.66 12.25
N SER A 265 24.59 39.07 13.21
CA SER A 265 23.59 39.76 14.03
C SER A 265 24.15 40.35 15.34
N HIS A 266 25.22 39.76 15.89
CA HIS A 266 25.79 40.09 17.20
C HIS A 266 27.32 39.86 17.21
N PRO A 267 28.12 40.75 16.61
CA PRO A 267 29.57 40.57 16.43
C PRO A 267 30.36 40.42 17.75
N ASP A 268 29.84 40.94 18.87
CA ASP A 268 30.53 40.99 20.16
C ASP A 268 30.29 39.79 21.10
N ILE A 269 29.43 38.83 20.71
CA ILE A 269 29.05 37.70 21.59
C ILE A 269 29.92 36.47 21.31
N ASN A 270 30.55 35.91 22.35
CA ASN A 270 31.22 34.61 22.29
C ASN A 270 30.19 33.45 22.29
N ILE A 271 29.60 33.21 21.11
CA ILE A 271 28.55 32.22 20.85
C ILE A 271 28.97 30.80 21.23
N SER A 272 30.26 30.48 21.18
CA SER A 272 30.82 29.13 21.41
C SER A 272 30.35 28.49 22.72
N LYS A 273 30.21 29.29 23.79
CA LYS A 273 29.79 28.80 25.12
C LYS A 273 28.28 28.74 25.31
N GLN A 274 27.50 29.52 24.55
CA GLN A 274 26.05 29.65 24.73
C GLN A 274 25.22 28.96 23.63
N ILE A 275 25.85 28.51 22.54
CA ILE A 275 25.18 27.94 21.37
C ILE A 275 24.26 26.76 21.72
N LEU A 276 24.64 25.94 22.72
CA LEU A 276 23.83 24.82 23.19
C LEU A 276 22.48 25.30 23.76
N GLN A 277 22.50 26.34 24.59
CA GLN A 277 21.29 26.84 25.23
C GLN A 277 20.41 27.60 24.23
N LEU A 278 21.03 28.31 23.28
CA LEU A 278 20.33 29.07 22.24
C LEU A 278 19.67 28.17 21.18
N GLN A 279 20.24 27.00 20.88
CA GLN A 279 19.83 26.19 19.74
C GLN A 279 19.17 24.85 20.10
N ARG A 280 19.12 24.50 21.39
CA ARG A 280 18.49 23.26 21.85
C ARG A 280 17.05 23.13 21.36
N SER A 281 16.26 24.20 21.40
CA SER A 281 14.85 24.19 21.02
C SER A 281 14.69 24.13 19.50
N ASP A 282 15.45 24.95 18.77
CA ASP A 282 15.42 25.00 17.31
C ASP A 282 15.72 23.63 16.69
N LEU A 283 16.84 23.00 17.08
CA LEU A 283 17.20 21.68 16.57
C LEU A 283 16.19 20.60 16.99
N THR A 284 15.59 20.73 18.18
CA THR A 284 14.51 19.82 18.62
C THR A 284 13.27 19.99 17.74
N ASN A 285 12.87 21.23 17.45
CA ASN A 285 11.69 21.52 16.62
C ASN A 285 11.90 21.05 15.19
N ILE A 286 13.09 21.17 14.62
CA ILE A 286 13.43 20.59 13.31
C ILE A 286 13.22 19.06 13.35
N CYS A 287 13.74 18.37 14.37
CA CYS A 287 13.56 16.93 14.49
C CYS A 287 12.09 16.54 14.66
N MET A 288 11.35 17.23 15.52
CA MET A 288 9.93 16.97 15.77
C MET A 288 9.09 17.20 14.52
N LYS A 289 9.41 18.24 13.75
CA LYS A 289 8.78 18.50 12.45
C LYS A 289 8.96 17.31 11.50
N GLU A 290 10.21 16.87 11.32
CA GLU A 290 10.50 15.72 10.45
C GLU A 290 9.81 14.43 10.94
N ILE A 291 9.67 14.23 12.25
CA ILE A 291 8.98 13.05 12.80
C ILE A 291 7.47 13.11 12.57
N TYR A 292 6.84 14.25 12.84
CA TYR A 292 5.37 14.33 12.90
C TYR A 292 4.69 14.82 11.64
N GLU A 293 5.42 15.48 10.72
CA GLU A 293 4.90 15.85 9.41
C GLU A 293 5.09 14.74 8.36
N ASN A 294 5.97 13.76 8.60
CA ASN A 294 6.25 12.64 7.69
C ASN A 294 5.66 11.31 8.19
N VAL A 295 4.40 11.35 8.63
CA VAL A 295 3.60 10.16 8.97
C VAL A 295 3.37 9.33 7.71
N VAL A 296 3.44 8.00 7.82
CA VAL A 296 3.09 7.10 6.72
C VAL A 296 1.57 6.90 6.72
N LEU A 297 0.88 7.55 5.78
CA LEU A 297 -0.57 7.43 5.64
C LEU A 297 -0.95 6.01 5.22
N HIS A 298 -2.06 5.51 5.74
CA HIS A 298 -2.57 4.17 5.45
C HIS A 298 -4.10 4.16 5.50
N PHE A 299 -4.70 3.02 5.15
CA PHE A 299 -6.15 2.88 5.01
C PHE A 299 -6.94 3.41 6.22
N ASP A 300 -6.58 2.99 7.45
CA ASP A 300 -7.30 3.45 8.66
C ASP A 300 -7.24 4.98 8.88
N HIS A 301 -6.17 5.67 8.43
CA HIS A 301 -6.13 7.13 8.47
C HIS A 301 -7.17 7.74 7.53
N ILE A 302 -7.29 7.20 6.30
CA ILE A 302 -8.29 7.65 5.33
C ILE A 302 -9.70 7.37 5.86
N PHE A 303 -9.93 6.16 6.39
CA PHE A 303 -11.19 5.79 7.00
C PHE A 303 -11.57 6.74 8.15
N ALA A 304 -10.63 7.04 9.05
CA ALA A 304 -10.83 7.99 10.15
C ALA A 304 -11.18 9.40 9.65
N LEU A 305 -10.43 9.90 8.65
CA LEU A 305 -10.65 11.21 8.05
C LEU A 305 -12.02 11.31 7.38
N VAL A 306 -12.41 10.28 6.63
CA VAL A 306 -13.72 10.21 5.98
C VAL A 306 -14.82 10.28 7.04
N LEU A 307 -14.80 9.42 8.07
CA LEU A 307 -15.82 9.47 9.12
C LEU A 307 -15.85 10.82 9.86
N PHE A 308 -14.68 11.42 10.08
CA PHE A 308 -14.57 12.70 10.79
C PHE A 308 -15.16 13.86 10.00
N TYR A 309 -14.90 13.93 8.69
CA TYR A 309 -15.31 15.04 7.83
C TYR A 309 -16.58 14.76 7.02
N TYR A 310 -17.14 13.55 7.07
CA TYR A 310 -18.39 13.22 6.40
C TYR A 310 -19.48 14.21 6.83
N GLY A 311 -20.19 14.83 5.88
CA GLY A 311 -21.18 15.87 6.19
C GLY A 311 -22.33 15.34 7.05
N GLU A 312 -22.92 14.25 6.59
CA GLU A 312 -24.11 13.64 7.16
C GLU A 312 -23.83 12.75 8.38
N LYS A 313 -24.87 12.45 9.16
CA LYS A 313 -24.81 11.50 10.27
C LYS A 313 -25.06 10.06 9.84
N THR A 314 -25.58 9.84 8.65
CA THR A 314 -25.95 8.53 8.12
C THR A 314 -25.32 8.31 6.76
N VAL A 315 -24.85 7.10 6.49
CA VAL A 315 -24.23 6.74 5.20
C VAL A 315 -24.54 5.30 4.86
N SER A 316 -24.83 5.01 3.59
CA SER A 316 -24.94 3.61 3.15
C SER A 316 -23.55 2.96 3.13
N ILE A 317 -23.46 1.65 3.35
CA ILE A 317 -22.16 0.94 3.31
C ILE A 317 -21.47 1.17 1.96
N ASN A 318 -22.24 1.14 0.88
CA ASN A 318 -21.72 1.31 -0.48
C ASN A 318 -21.23 2.74 -0.73
N ASP A 319 -21.91 3.78 -0.22
CA ASP A 319 -21.42 5.15 -0.36
C ASP A 319 -20.19 5.41 0.49
N LEU A 320 -20.10 4.80 1.68
CA LEU A 320 -18.89 4.86 2.49
C LEU A 320 -17.70 4.25 1.75
N LYS A 321 -17.87 3.06 1.15
CA LYS A 321 -16.87 2.41 0.29
C LYS A 321 -16.44 3.32 -0.88
N ARG A 322 -17.39 3.90 -1.60
CA ARG A 322 -17.13 4.83 -2.73
C ARG A 322 -16.34 6.04 -2.29
N VAL A 323 -16.75 6.69 -1.21
CA VAL A 323 -16.12 7.90 -0.69
C VAL A 323 -14.71 7.60 -0.19
N ILE A 324 -14.49 6.47 0.49
CA ILE A 324 -13.14 6.04 0.87
C ILE A 324 -12.25 5.82 -0.35
N TYR A 325 -12.76 5.18 -1.40
CA TYR A 325 -12.01 4.98 -2.64
C TYR A 325 -11.62 6.34 -3.26
N LEU A 326 -12.60 7.22 -3.45
CA LEU A 326 -12.40 8.56 -4.02
C LEU A 326 -11.37 9.37 -3.23
N VAL A 327 -11.52 9.44 -1.90
CA VAL A 327 -10.56 10.16 -1.04
C VAL A 327 -9.18 9.51 -1.11
N THR A 328 -9.09 8.18 -1.18
CA THR A 328 -7.81 7.50 -1.32
C THR A 328 -7.13 7.85 -2.65
N SER A 329 -7.86 7.79 -3.77
CA SER A 329 -7.34 8.20 -5.08
C SER A 329 -6.91 9.67 -5.09
N TYR A 330 -7.69 10.55 -4.47
CA TYR A 330 -7.32 11.98 -4.33
C TYR A 330 -6.04 12.18 -3.49
N VAL A 331 -5.86 11.43 -2.41
CA VAL A 331 -4.65 11.51 -1.56
C VAL A 331 -3.43 10.90 -2.26
N LYS A 332 -3.58 9.92 -3.16
CA LYS A 332 -2.47 9.35 -3.95
C LYS A 332 -1.73 10.41 -4.77
N ASP A 333 -2.42 11.46 -5.21
CA ASP A 333 -1.84 12.56 -5.98
C ASP A 333 -1.00 13.52 -5.11
N PHE A 334 -1.03 13.38 -3.79
CA PHE A 334 -0.23 14.20 -2.88
C PHE A 334 1.16 13.61 -2.72
N HIS A 335 2.03 13.84 -3.70
CA HIS A 335 3.40 13.30 -3.74
C HIS A 335 4.31 13.69 -2.55
N LYS A 336 3.89 14.62 -1.70
CA LYS A 336 4.63 15.03 -0.49
C LYS A 336 4.40 14.11 0.71
N TYR A 337 3.35 13.28 0.69
CA TYR A 337 3.03 12.38 1.79
C TYR A 337 3.47 10.95 1.47
N GLU A 338 4.02 10.28 2.46
CA GLU A 338 4.38 8.87 2.37
C GLU A 338 3.14 7.99 2.51
N LEU A 339 2.93 7.06 1.57
CA LEU A 339 1.76 6.19 1.53
C LEU A 339 2.14 4.73 1.75
N HIS A 340 1.45 4.05 2.66
CA HIS A 340 1.59 2.62 2.88
C HIS A 340 1.04 1.83 1.67
N SER A 341 1.55 0.60 1.44
CA SER A 341 1.17 -0.21 0.27
C SER A 341 -0.34 -0.49 0.21
N ASN A 342 -1.00 -0.65 1.37
CA ASN A 342 -2.45 -0.88 1.46
C ASN A 342 -3.34 0.27 0.93
N ILE A 343 -2.77 1.43 0.61
CA ILE A 343 -3.47 2.51 -0.11
C ILE A 343 -2.69 2.98 -1.33
N LYS A 344 -1.54 2.38 -1.63
CA LYS A 344 -0.77 2.66 -2.85
C LYS A 344 -1.29 1.84 -4.03
N ASP A 345 -1.64 0.59 -3.75
CA ASP A 345 -2.20 -0.35 -4.72
C ASP A 345 -3.68 -0.01 -5.03
N ASP A 346 -4.26 -0.65 -6.05
CA ASP A 346 -5.67 -0.45 -6.41
C ASP A 346 -6.59 -1.00 -5.31
N LEU A 347 -7.63 -0.23 -4.99
CA LEU A 347 -8.62 -0.54 -3.96
C LEU A 347 -9.94 -1.05 -4.55
N ILE A 348 -9.95 -1.48 -5.81
CA ILE A 348 -11.15 -1.96 -6.51
C ILE A 348 -11.88 -3.08 -5.75
N GLU A 349 -11.15 -3.89 -4.98
CA GLU A 349 -11.70 -4.95 -4.12
C GLU A 349 -12.69 -4.41 -3.07
N ILE A 350 -12.54 -3.15 -2.64
CA ILE A 350 -13.49 -2.50 -1.71
C ILE A 350 -14.85 -2.30 -2.40
N ILE A 351 -14.85 -2.01 -3.70
CA ILE A 351 -16.06 -1.68 -4.46
C ILE A 351 -16.75 -2.95 -4.99
N ASN A 352 -16.00 -3.97 -5.42
CA ASN A 352 -16.55 -5.14 -6.12
C ASN A 352 -17.27 -6.16 -5.22
N ASP A 353 -17.71 -5.76 -4.02
CA ASP A 353 -18.34 -6.61 -3.00
C ASP A 353 -17.58 -7.91 -2.69
N LYS A 354 -16.30 -7.98 -3.08
CA LYS A 354 -15.37 -8.99 -2.60
C LYS A 354 -15.14 -8.72 -1.11
N ASP A 355 -14.91 -9.79 -0.35
CA ASP A 355 -14.60 -9.72 1.09
C ASP A 355 -13.28 -8.97 1.32
N SER A 356 -13.36 -7.64 1.33
CA SER A 356 -12.21 -6.76 1.50
C SER A 356 -11.82 -6.73 2.96
N LYS A 357 -10.78 -7.51 3.28
CA LYS A 357 -10.21 -7.55 4.63
C LYS A 357 -9.84 -6.17 5.14
N LEU A 358 -9.38 -5.25 4.29
CA LEU A 358 -9.02 -3.89 4.71
C LEU A 358 -10.24 -3.11 5.21
N PHE A 359 -11.31 -3.08 4.41
CA PHE A 359 -12.54 -2.36 4.77
C PHE A 359 -13.24 -3.02 5.97
N ASN A 360 -13.41 -4.35 5.95
CA ASN A 360 -14.14 -5.08 6.99
C ASN A 360 -13.45 -4.97 8.34
N ASN A 361 -12.12 -5.07 8.38
CA ASN A 361 -11.35 -4.85 9.59
C ASN A 361 -11.64 -3.44 10.18
N ALA A 362 -11.57 -2.38 9.38
CA ALA A 362 -11.80 -1.02 9.86
C ALA A 362 -13.26 -0.78 10.29
N LEU A 363 -14.21 -1.36 9.56
CA LEU A 363 -15.63 -1.34 9.90
C LEU A 363 -15.89 -2.03 11.24
N ASP A 364 -15.36 -3.24 11.44
CA ASP A 364 -15.49 -4.00 12.69
C ASP A 364 -14.93 -3.23 13.89
N LEU A 365 -13.78 -2.56 13.72
CA LEU A 365 -13.22 -1.72 14.76
C LEU A 365 -14.17 -0.55 15.10
N ALA A 366 -14.69 0.14 14.08
CA ALA A 366 -15.56 1.29 14.27
C ALA A 366 -16.89 0.91 14.94
N LEU A 367 -17.44 -0.26 14.63
CA LEU A 367 -18.61 -0.83 15.30
C LEU A 367 -18.29 -1.20 16.76
N SER A 368 -17.15 -1.85 17.00
CA SER A 368 -16.74 -2.26 18.36
C SER A 368 -16.47 -1.10 19.32
N GLN A 369 -16.19 0.10 18.78
CA GLN A 369 -15.94 1.33 19.54
C GLN A 369 -17.15 2.28 19.54
N ASP A 370 -18.32 1.82 19.11
CA ASP A 370 -19.56 2.61 19.02
C ASP A 370 -19.39 3.92 18.21
N ILE A 371 -18.44 3.95 17.27
CA ILE A 371 -18.23 5.07 16.33
C ILE A 371 -19.18 4.92 15.15
N LEU A 372 -19.42 3.69 14.72
CA LEU A 372 -20.47 3.34 13.76
C LEU A 372 -21.51 2.45 14.44
N LYS A 373 -22.76 2.55 14.00
CA LYS A 373 -23.85 1.64 14.38
C LYS A 373 -24.67 1.27 13.16
N PHE A 374 -25.07 0.01 13.05
CA PHE A 374 -25.99 -0.43 12.01
C PHE A 374 -27.40 0.06 12.30
N ASP A 375 -28.03 0.59 11.26
CA ASP A 375 -29.46 0.83 11.17
C ASP A 375 -29.96 0.32 9.81
N SER A 376 -30.45 -0.91 9.78
CA SER A 376 -30.81 -1.62 8.54
C SER A 376 -29.64 -1.64 7.54
N ASP A 377 -29.80 -1.05 6.34
CA ASP A 377 -28.76 -0.95 5.30
C ASP A 377 -27.84 0.28 5.45
N HIS A 378 -28.00 1.06 6.53
CA HIS A 378 -27.27 2.30 6.78
C HIS A 378 -26.38 2.19 8.01
N LEU A 379 -25.36 3.04 8.04
CA LEU A 379 -24.47 3.24 9.17
C LEU A 379 -24.71 4.62 9.75
N ILE A 380 -24.90 4.69 11.07
CA ILE A 380 -24.97 5.94 11.83
C ILE A 380 -23.57 6.28 12.34
N ILE A 381 -23.05 7.44 11.96
CA ILE A 381 -21.76 7.97 12.38
C ILE A 381 -21.92 8.74 13.69
N ASN A 382 -21.38 8.20 14.78
CA ASN A 382 -21.36 8.87 16.07
C ASN A 382 -20.13 9.80 16.18
N LYS A 383 -20.30 11.04 15.71
CA LYS A 383 -19.26 12.07 15.75
C LYS A 383 -18.84 12.47 17.16
N ASP A 384 -19.73 12.33 18.13
CA ASP A 384 -19.42 12.62 19.53
C ASP A 384 -18.43 11.57 20.04
N ASN A 385 -18.74 10.28 19.89
CA ASN A 385 -17.83 9.19 20.26
C ASN A 385 -16.49 9.28 19.52
N LEU A 386 -16.49 9.59 18.23
CA LEU A 386 -15.25 9.78 17.47
C LEU A 386 -14.38 10.90 18.06
N ASN A 387 -15.00 11.95 18.64
CA ASN A 387 -14.30 13.06 19.28
C ASN A 387 -14.01 12.87 20.76
N LEU A 388 -14.63 11.89 21.43
CA LEU A 388 -14.44 11.65 22.84
C LEU A 388 -12.98 11.33 23.15
N ASN A 389 -12.38 12.16 24.01
CA ASN A 389 -11.14 11.80 24.66
C ASN A 389 -11.46 10.81 25.78
N HIS A 390 -10.75 9.70 25.81
CA HIS A 390 -10.73 8.80 26.98
C HIS A 390 -9.53 9.11 27.86
N GLU A 391 -9.50 8.48 29.04
CA GLU A 391 -8.31 8.49 29.88
C GLU A 391 -7.06 8.10 29.08
N PHE A 392 -5.96 8.81 29.33
CA PHE A 392 -4.71 8.68 28.58
C PHE A 392 -4.23 7.22 28.45
N HIS A 393 -4.53 6.38 29.45
CA HIS A 393 -4.09 4.99 29.46
C HIS A 393 -4.93 4.04 28.63
N THR A 394 -6.21 4.35 28.38
CA THR A 394 -7.16 3.45 27.72
C THR A 394 -7.57 3.90 26.31
N ILE A 395 -7.25 5.15 25.94
CA ILE A 395 -7.65 5.73 24.64
C ILE A 395 -7.25 4.89 23.43
N ARG A 396 -6.09 4.22 23.46
CA ARG A 396 -5.61 3.33 22.39
C ARG A 396 -6.54 2.15 22.07
N ILE A 397 -7.38 1.76 23.04
CA ILE A 397 -8.31 0.62 22.95
C ILE A 397 -9.74 1.12 22.80
N LYS A 398 -10.10 2.20 23.50
CA LYS A 398 -11.48 2.69 23.55
C LYS A 398 -11.84 3.59 22.36
N ASN A 399 -10.87 4.34 21.82
CA ASN A 399 -11.09 5.21 20.67
C ASN A 399 -9.82 5.31 19.81
N THR A 400 -9.59 4.24 19.05
CA THR A 400 -8.41 4.11 18.20
C THR A 400 -8.45 5.08 17.03
N PHE A 401 -9.64 5.36 16.48
CA PHE A 401 -9.79 6.36 15.43
C PHE A 401 -9.41 7.77 15.87
N LYS A 402 -9.66 8.16 17.13
CA LYS A 402 -9.16 9.44 17.65
C LYS A 402 -7.64 9.47 17.74
N VAL A 403 -6.99 8.34 18.07
CA VAL A 403 -5.53 8.23 18.05
C VAL A 403 -4.99 8.40 16.63
N LEU A 404 -5.62 7.77 15.63
CA LEU A 404 -5.27 7.93 14.22
C LEU A 404 -5.45 9.39 13.74
N LEU A 405 -6.56 10.04 14.12
CA LEU A 405 -6.79 11.45 13.80
C LEU A 405 -5.75 12.38 14.45
N ASN A 406 -5.35 12.07 15.69
CA ASN A 406 -4.31 12.85 16.38
C ASN A 406 -2.94 12.69 15.73
N GLU A 407 -2.62 11.50 15.19
CA GLU A 407 -1.35 11.22 14.51
C GLU A 407 -1.14 12.10 13.28
N ILE A 408 -2.21 12.38 12.53
CA ILE A 408 -2.19 13.24 11.33
C ILE A 408 -2.62 14.68 11.61
N ASP A 409 -2.76 15.07 12.88
CA ASP A 409 -3.35 16.36 13.23
C ASP A 409 -2.48 17.54 12.80
N LEU A 410 -1.16 17.35 12.63
CA LEU A 410 -0.27 18.40 12.14
C LEU A 410 -0.26 18.51 10.61
N LEU A 411 -0.97 17.63 9.90
CA LEU A 411 -1.06 17.63 8.44
C LEU A 411 -2.23 18.53 7.98
N ASP A 412 -2.15 19.83 8.28
CA ASP A 412 -3.26 20.77 8.03
C ASP A 412 -3.69 20.85 6.56
N GLU A 413 -2.73 20.83 5.62
CA GLU A 413 -3.05 20.82 4.20
C GLU A 413 -3.81 19.55 3.77
N LEU A 414 -3.42 18.37 4.27
CA LEU A 414 -4.12 17.11 4.01
C LEU A 414 -5.56 17.20 4.51
N LYS A 415 -5.73 17.57 5.79
CA LYS A 415 -7.04 17.69 6.44
C LYS A 415 -7.93 18.68 5.69
N TYR A 416 -7.39 19.86 5.36
CA TYR A 416 -8.13 20.89 4.63
C TYR A 416 -8.56 20.39 3.26
N LYS A 417 -7.63 19.87 2.45
CA LYS A 417 -7.94 19.40 1.09
C LYS A 417 -8.92 18.22 1.09
N VAL A 418 -8.74 17.24 1.98
CA VAL A 418 -9.68 16.10 2.12
C VAL A 418 -11.06 16.57 2.53
N LYS A 419 -11.17 17.51 3.48
CA LYS A 419 -12.45 18.10 3.86
C LYS A 419 -13.13 18.81 2.68
N GLN A 420 -12.39 19.65 1.95
CA GLN A 420 -12.95 20.34 0.77
C GLN A 420 -13.40 19.35 -0.31
N TYR A 421 -12.60 18.32 -0.56
CA TYR A 421 -12.93 17.29 -1.53
C TYR A 421 -14.19 16.51 -1.13
N LEU A 422 -14.29 16.09 0.13
CA LEU A 422 -15.50 15.44 0.65
C LEU A 422 -16.77 16.30 0.50
N LEU A 423 -16.66 17.60 0.78
CA LEU A 423 -17.77 18.55 0.61
C LEU A 423 -18.15 18.77 -0.88
N SER A 424 -17.23 18.49 -1.81
CA SER A 424 -17.46 18.62 -3.24
C SER A 424 -18.12 17.38 -3.87
N ILE A 425 -18.14 16.24 -3.16
CA ILE A 425 -18.76 15.00 -3.66
C ILE A 425 -20.27 15.10 -3.50
N ASP A 426 -20.97 15.46 -4.58
CA ASP A 426 -22.43 15.49 -4.63
C ASP A 426 -23.02 14.08 -4.81
N ASN A 427 -22.49 13.32 -5.78
CA ASN A 427 -22.94 11.96 -6.07
C ASN A 427 -21.75 10.98 -6.09
N PRO A 428 -21.46 10.28 -4.97
CA PRO A 428 -20.33 9.35 -4.88
C PRO A 428 -20.33 8.27 -5.96
N LYS A 429 -21.52 7.82 -6.41
CA LYS A 429 -21.68 6.81 -7.45
C LYS A 429 -21.15 7.35 -8.79
N ARG A 430 -21.57 8.56 -9.17
CA ARG A 430 -21.15 9.22 -10.41
C ARG A 430 -19.69 9.64 -10.38
N GLU A 431 -19.20 10.17 -9.27
CA GLU A 431 -17.78 10.54 -9.13
C GLU A 431 -16.89 9.29 -9.25
N LEU A 432 -17.28 8.18 -8.61
CA LEU A 432 -16.53 6.93 -8.73
C LEU A 432 -16.52 6.38 -10.17
N PHE A 433 -17.63 6.49 -10.90
CA PHE A 433 -17.68 6.12 -12.32
C PHE A 433 -16.61 6.85 -13.15
N TYR A 434 -16.50 8.16 -13.00
CA TYR A 434 -15.50 8.95 -13.73
C TYR A 434 -14.08 8.64 -13.27
N GLN A 435 -13.87 8.52 -11.95
CA GLN A 435 -12.55 8.20 -11.39
C GLN A 435 -12.04 6.85 -11.91
N LEU A 436 -12.85 5.80 -11.84
CA LEU A 436 -12.48 4.46 -12.32
C LEU A 436 -12.23 4.43 -13.83
N SER A 437 -13.07 5.12 -14.61
CA SER A 437 -12.90 5.23 -16.07
C SER A 437 -11.59 5.95 -16.42
N TYR A 438 -11.25 7.01 -15.67
CA TYR A 438 -9.99 7.73 -15.82
C TYR A 438 -8.79 6.84 -15.46
N GLU A 439 -8.85 6.15 -14.33
CA GLU A 439 -7.78 5.27 -13.85
C GLU A 439 -7.52 4.10 -14.83
N ASP A 440 -8.56 3.49 -15.40
CA ASP A 440 -8.42 2.41 -16.39
C ASP A 440 -7.76 2.92 -17.69
N LYS A 441 -8.18 4.09 -18.19
CA LYS A 441 -7.54 4.74 -19.34
C LYS A 441 -6.09 5.13 -19.05
N ALA A 442 -5.81 5.69 -17.87
CA ALA A 442 -4.45 6.04 -17.45
C ALA A 442 -3.55 4.80 -17.32
N SER A 443 -4.09 3.70 -16.81
CA SER A 443 -3.42 2.38 -16.74
C SER A 443 -3.04 1.89 -18.14
N PHE A 444 -3.94 2.00 -19.12
CA PHE A 444 -3.62 1.72 -20.52
C PHE A 444 -2.50 2.62 -21.05
N LEU A 445 -2.61 3.94 -20.90
CA LEU A 445 -1.60 4.88 -21.43
C LEU A 445 -0.20 4.62 -20.83
N LYS A 446 -0.15 4.24 -19.55
CA LYS A 446 1.09 3.84 -18.88
C LYS A 446 1.68 2.57 -19.48
N ASP A 447 0.87 1.52 -19.70
CA ASP A 447 1.32 0.29 -20.36
C ASP A 447 1.77 0.60 -21.80
N TYR A 448 0.97 1.35 -22.55
CA TYR A 448 1.27 1.73 -23.94
C TYR A 448 2.61 2.48 -24.03
N LYS A 449 2.83 3.49 -23.19
CA LYS A 449 4.11 4.22 -23.15
C LYS A 449 5.29 3.31 -22.78
N LYS A 450 5.10 2.38 -21.85
CA LYS A 450 6.16 1.47 -21.39
C LYS A 450 6.56 0.46 -22.47
N TYR A 451 5.60 -0.04 -23.25
CA TYR A 451 5.80 -1.11 -24.23
C TYR A 451 5.76 -0.63 -25.69
N TYR A 452 5.72 0.69 -25.92
CA TYR A 452 5.60 1.28 -27.24
C TYR A 452 6.71 0.80 -28.19
N SER A 453 6.32 0.43 -29.40
CA SER A 453 7.21 0.08 -30.49
C SER A 453 6.68 0.70 -31.78
N ALA A 454 7.52 1.49 -32.46
CA ALA A 454 7.15 2.11 -33.74
C ALA A 454 6.78 1.09 -34.83
N LEU A 455 7.23 -0.17 -34.70
CA LEU A 455 6.96 -1.24 -35.66
C LEU A 455 5.73 -2.09 -35.29
N LYS A 456 5.44 -2.24 -33.99
CA LYS A 456 4.43 -3.20 -33.50
C LYS A 456 3.18 -2.55 -32.91
N SER A 457 3.31 -1.34 -32.37
CA SER A 457 2.19 -0.65 -31.72
C SER A 457 1.23 -0.08 -32.76
N LYS A 458 -0.06 -0.35 -32.57
CA LYS A 458 -1.15 0.32 -33.28
C LYS A 458 -1.48 1.65 -32.60
N PRO A 459 -2.13 2.61 -33.30
CA PRO A 459 -2.56 3.87 -32.68
C PRO A 459 -3.35 3.68 -31.38
N THR A 460 -3.24 4.63 -30.44
CA THR A 460 -3.82 4.49 -29.09
C THR A 460 -5.34 4.31 -29.09
N ASN A 461 -6.04 4.89 -30.07
CA ASN A 461 -7.50 4.74 -30.23
C ASN A 461 -7.94 3.31 -30.60
N ILE A 462 -7.01 2.44 -31.00
CA ILE A 462 -7.27 1.00 -31.21
C ILE A 462 -7.28 0.26 -29.87
N GLY A 463 -6.32 0.60 -29.00
CA GLY A 463 -6.02 -0.12 -27.76
C GLY A 463 -6.68 0.41 -26.49
N GLU A 464 -7.13 1.67 -26.47
CA GLU A 464 -7.71 2.26 -25.26
C GLU A 464 -9.10 1.69 -24.94
N PRO A 465 -9.46 1.55 -23.65
CA PRO A 465 -10.84 1.26 -23.27
C PRO A 465 -11.77 2.35 -23.80
N LYS A 466 -13.00 1.97 -24.18
CA LYS A 466 -13.98 2.89 -24.80
C LYS A 466 -15.25 2.97 -23.99
N LEU A 467 -15.77 4.18 -23.82
CA LEU A 467 -17.02 4.46 -23.13
C LEU A 467 -17.99 5.16 -24.07
N PHE A 468 -19.18 4.59 -24.23
CA PHE A 468 -20.34 5.18 -24.89
C PHE A 468 -21.40 5.44 -23.82
N PHE A 469 -21.59 6.71 -23.47
CA PHE A 469 -22.35 7.09 -22.29
C PHE A 469 -23.38 8.18 -22.57
N ASN A 470 -24.61 7.92 -22.14
CA ASN A 470 -25.68 8.88 -21.97
C ASN A 470 -26.31 8.68 -20.57
N PRO A 471 -26.39 9.73 -19.73
CA PRO A 471 -26.96 9.62 -18.38
C PRO A 471 -28.45 9.22 -18.32
N GLU A 472 -29.17 9.36 -19.44
CA GLU A 472 -30.57 8.93 -19.56
C GLU A 472 -30.70 7.41 -19.69
N TYR A 473 -29.67 6.72 -20.19
CA TYR A 473 -29.70 5.28 -20.39
C TYR A 473 -29.41 4.56 -19.07
N LYS A 474 -30.28 3.62 -18.70
CA LYS A 474 -30.23 2.91 -17.40
C LYS A 474 -29.67 1.50 -17.46
N THR A 475 -29.53 0.95 -18.67
CA THR A 475 -28.98 -0.38 -18.88
C THR A 475 -27.55 -0.26 -19.40
N GLY A 476 -26.63 -0.93 -18.70
CA GLY A 476 -25.22 -0.99 -19.03
C GLY A 476 -24.84 -2.30 -19.70
N ILE A 477 -23.88 -2.22 -20.61
CA ILE A 477 -23.29 -3.37 -21.31
C ILE A 477 -21.77 -3.27 -21.22
N VAL A 478 -21.13 -4.33 -20.73
CA VAL A 478 -19.67 -4.47 -20.80
C VAL A 478 -19.34 -5.38 -21.98
N LEU A 479 -18.59 -4.84 -22.95
CA LEU A 479 -18.07 -5.60 -24.09
C LEU A 479 -16.63 -6.03 -23.83
N THR A 480 -16.27 -7.27 -24.15
CA THR A 480 -14.90 -7.79 -23.98
C THR A 480 -14.42 -8.49 -25.24
N HIS A 481 -13.27 -8.05 -25.76
CA HIS A 481 -12.66 -8.55 -27.00
C HIS A 481 -11.94 -9.90 -26.82
N GLY A 482 -11.48 -10.50 -27.93
CA GLY A 482 -10.76 -11.77 -27.96
C GLY A 482 -9.28 -11.66 -27.56
N PHE A 483 -8.63 -12.83 -27.40
CA PHE A 483 -7.19 -12.93 -27.18
C PHE A 483 -6.41 -12.26 -28.32
N SER A 484 -5.29 -11.62 -28.00
CA SER A 484 -4.41 -10.90 -28.94
C SER A 484 -5.04 -9.74 -29.72
N SER A 485 -6.28 -9.38 -29.39
CA SER A 485 -7.02 -8.27 -29.99
C SER A 485 -6.93 -6.98 -29.16
N ALA A 486 -7.84 -6.04 -29.41
CA ALA A 486 -7.95 -4.77 -28.73
C ALA A 486 -9.41 -4.28 -28.70
N PRO A 487 -9.77 -3.27 -27.88
CA PRO A 487 -11.12 -2.72 -27.79
C PRO A 487 -11.77 -2.35 -29.14
N ALA A 488 -11.00 -1.97 -30.15
CA ALA A 488 -11.53 -1.69 -31.49
C ALA A 488 -12.31 -2.86 -32.13
N GLU A 489 -12.02 -4.12 -31.79
CA GLU A 489 -12.72 -5.30 -32.32
C GLU A 489 -14.22 -5.35 -31.97
N MET A 490 -14.61 -4.67 -30.90
CA MET A 490 -15.99 -4.61 -30.42
C MET A 490 -16.67 -3.27 -30.72
N GLN A 491 -15.98 -2.35 -31.41
CA GLN A 491 -16.43 -0.95 -31.52
C GLN A 491 -17.71 -0.80 -32.34
N GLU A 492 -17.88 -1.54 -33.43
CA GLU A 492 -19.07 -1.44 -34.27
C GLU A 492 -20.32 -1.92 -33.52
N ILE A 493 -20.23 -3.08 -32.85
CA ILE A 493 -21.28 -3.59 -31.97
C ILE A 493 -21.57 -2.59 -30.83
N ALA A 494 -20.54 -1.98 -30.25
CA ALA A 494 -20.71 -0.97 -29.20
C ALA A 494 -21.53 0.24 -29.68
N GLN A 495 -21.22 0.75 -30.87
CA GLN A 495 -21.95 1.87 -31.46
C GLN A 495 -23.41 1.51 -31.71
N MET A 496 -23.67 0.35 -32.32
CA MET A 496 -25.04 -0.11 -32.59
C MET A 496 -25.86 -0.28 -31.30
N LEU A 497 -25.25 -0.83 -30.24
CA LEU A 497 -25.89 -0.95 -28.93
C LEU A 497 -26.14 0.42 -28.29
N HIS A 498 -25.20 1.36 -28.43
CA HIS A 498 -25.40 2.70 -27.92
C HIS A 498 -26.54 3.44 -28.63
N ASP A 499 -26.61 3.31 -29.95
CA ASP A 499 -27.69 3.85 -30.79
C ASP A 499 -29.05 3.23 -30.41
N ALA A 500 -29.04 1.99 -29.93
CA ALA A 500 -30.20 1.30 -29.36
C ALA A 500 -30.53 1.69 -27.90
N LYS A 501 -29.94 2.77 -27.38
CA LYS A 501 -30.16 3.35 -26.05
C LYS A 501 -29.57 2.57 -24.86
N TYR A 502 -28.39 1.99 -25.05
CA TYR A 502 -27.62 1.35 -23.98
C TYR A 502 -26.33 2.11 -23.67
N ASN A 503 -25.91 2.12 -22.40
CA ASN A 503 -24.57 2.55 -22.05
C ASN A 503 -23.61 1.38 -22.28
N VAL A 504 -22.47 1.64 -22.94
CA VAL A 504 -21.54 0.57 -23.34
C VAL A 504 -20.12 0.92 -22.90
N TYR A 505 -19.46 -0.03 -22.22
CA TYR A 505 -18.04 0.05 -21.90
C TYR A 505 -17.29 -1.11 -22.55
N ILE A 506 -16.29 -0.80 -23.37
CA ILE A 506 -15.42 -1.81 -23.97
C ILE A 506 -14.20 -2.00 -23.08
N THR A 507 -14.12 -3.18 -22.48
CA THR A 507 -12.99 -3.62 -21.65
C THR A 507 -11.72 -3.66 -22.48
N ARG A 508 -10.64 -3.04 -21.99
CA ARG A 508 -9.30 -3.37 -22.45
C ARG A 508 -8.70 -4.45 -21.55
N ILE A 509 -8.46 -5.63 -22.12
CA ILE A 509 -7.79 -6.71 -21.39
C ILE A 509 -6.32 -6.32 -21.12
N LYS A 510 -5.82 -6.49 -19.89
CA LYS A 510 -4.41 -6.20 -19.54
C LYS A 510 -3.45 -6.91 -20.52
N GLY A 511 -2.43 -6.19 -20.97
CA GLY A 511 -1.47 -6.68 -21.97
C GLY A 511 -1.94 -6.59 -23.42
N HIS A 512 -3.19 -6.19 -23.68
CA HIS A 512 -3.75 -6.02 -25.02
C HIS A 512 -3.84 -4.54 -25.42
N GLY A 513 -3.94 -4.28 -26.72
CA GLY A 513 -3.98 -2.93 -27.29
C GLY A 513 -2.64 -2.17 -27.27
N THR A 514 -1.56 -2.81 -26.83
CA THR A 514 -0.18 -2.27 -26.74
C THR A 514 0.79 -2.99 -27.70
N THR A 515 1.47 -4.04 -27.25
CA THR A 515 2.36 -4.90 -28.06
C THR A 515 2.33 -6.36 -27.56
N PRO A 516 2.73 -7.34 -28.39
CA PRO A 516 2.83 -8.75 -27.98
C PRO A 516 3.72 -8.98 -26.74
N GLU A 517 4.77 -8.16 -26.56
CA GLU A 517 5.68 -8.24 -25.41
C GLU A 517 5.03 -7.83 -24.09
N ASP A 518 4.06 -6.93 -24.12
CA ASP A 518 3.25 -6.62 -22.93
C ASP A 518 2.44 -7.87 -22.55
N LEU A 519 1.70 -8.45 -23.51
CA LEU A 519 0.89 -9.65 -23.31
C LEU A 519 1.69 -10.88 -22.83
N LYS A 520 2.96 -11.02 -23.26
CA LYS A 520 3.87 -12.08 -22.81
C LYS A 520 3.97 -12.17 -21.28
N ASN A 521 3.96 -11.01 -20.63
CA ASN A 521 4.25 -10.88 -19.20
C ASN A 521 2.98 -10.79 -18.33
N ARG A 522 1.80 -11.05 -18.90
CA ARG A 522 0.52 -10.95 -18.19
C ARG A 522 -0.07 -12.31 -17.87
N THR A 523 -0.61 -12.41 -16.67
CA THR A 523 -1.36 -13.56 -16.16
C THR A 523 -2.84 -13.48 -16.53
N TYR A 524 -3.53 -14.62 -16.57
CA TYR A 524 -4.97 -14.59 -16.81
C TYR A 524 -5.77 -13.90 -15.70
N GLN A 525 -5.25 -13.86 -14.47
CA GLN A 525 -5.88 -13.10 -13.37
C GLN A 525 -5.84 -11.60 -13.65
N GLU A 526 -4.78 -11.07 -14.26
CA GLU A 526 -4.75 -9.66 -14.70
C GLU A 526 -5.78 -9.39 -15.81
N TRP A 527 -6.06 -10.37 -16.67
CA TRP A 527 -7.13 -10.27 -17.67
C TRP A 527 -8.51 -10.26 -17.01
N TYR A 528 -8.73 -11.16 -16.04
CA TYR A 528 -9.96 -11.20 -15.24
C TYR A 528 -10.20 -9.90 -14.47
N ASN A 529 -9.16 -9.32 -13.88
CA ASN A 529 -9.28 -8.04 -13.17
C ASN A 529 -9.69 -6.89 -14.12
N SER A 530 -9.35 -6.97 -15.41
CA SER A 530 -9.73 -5.94 -16.39
C SER A 530 -11.26 -5.88 -16.62
N ILE A 531 -11.90 -7.05 -16.73
CA ILE A 531 -13.37 -7.11 -16.85
C ILE A 531 -14.04 -6.77 -15.51
N ASP A 532 -13.45 -7.18 -14.38
CA ASP A 532 -13.95 -6.87 -13.04
C ASP A 532 -13.98 -5.35 -12.77
N THR A 533 -12.93 -4.63 -13.19
CA THR A 533 -12.92 -3.16 -13.19
C THR A 533 -13.99 -2.57 -14.10
N SER A 534 -14.20 -3.13 -15.29
CA SER A 534 -15.22 -2.65 -16.24
C SER A 534 -16.64 -2.84 -15.70
N ILE A 535 -16.90 -3.96 -15.02
CA ILE A 535 -18.15 -4.23 -14.30
C ILE A 535 -18.35 -3.21 -13.17
N CYS A 536 -17.30 -2.94 -12.39
CA CYS A 536 -17.31 -1.95 -11.33
C CYS A 536 -17.73 -0.56 -11.84
N ILE A 537 -17.10 -0.12 -12.93
CA ILE A 537 -17.41 1.14 -13.63
C ILE A 537 -18.89 1.18 -14.00
N MET A 538 -19.37 0.17 -14.73
CA MET A 538 -20.73 0.18 -15.26
C MET A 538 -21.81 0.03 -14.18
N ASN A 539 -21.56 -0.71 -13.10
CA ASN A 539 -22.45 -0.81 -11.95
C ASN A 539 -22.73 0.55 -11.28
N GLN A 540 -21.82 1.51 -11.42
CA GLN A 540 -22.04 2.85 -10.87
C GLN A 540 -23.14 3.63 -11.63
N ILE A 541 -23.45 3.29 -12.86
CA ILE A 541 -24.40 4.06 -13.68
C ILE A 541 -25.58 3.26 -14.21
N SER A 542 -25.62 1.95 -13.92
CA SER A 542 -26.60 1.04 -14.49
C SER A 542 -27.50 0.40 -13.44
N ASP A 543 -28.79 0.25 -13.77
CA ASP A 543 -29.79 -0.48 -12.99
C ASP A 543 -29.82 -1.96 -13.41
N LYS A 544 -29.57 -2.22 -14.70
CA LYS A 544 -29.34 -3.55 -15.27
C LYS A 544 -27.96 -3.61 -15.93
N LEU A 545 -27.25 -4.72 -15.77
CA LEU A 545 -25.93 -4.92 -16.36
C LEU A 545 -25.87 -6.22 -17.17
N PHE A 546 -25.39 -6.11 -18.41
CA PHE A 546 -25.15 -7.25 -19.30
C PHE A 546 -23.67 -7.37 -19.65
N LEU A 547 -23.19 -8.59 -19.82
CA LEU A 547 -21.83 -8.87 -20.28
C LEU A 547 -21.89 -9.50 -21.67
N VAL A 548 -21.10 -9.00 -22.61
CA VAL A 548 -21.01 -9.55 -23.97
C VAL A 548 -19.54 -9.74 -24.33
N GLY A 549 -19.15 -10.98 -24.59
CA GLY A 549 -17.76 -11.32 -24.80
C GLY A 549 -17.53 -12.15 -26.05
N LEU A 550 -16.51 -11.79 -26.83
CA LEU A 550 -16.03 -12.56 -27.98
C LEU A 550 -14.85 -13.44 -27.56
N SER A 551 -14.88 -14.72 -27.92
CA SER A 551 -13.76 -15.65 -27.76
C SER A 551 -13.28 -15.70 -26.30
N THR A 552 -12.04 -15.31 -26.02
CA THR A 552 -11.52 -15.14 -24.65
C THR A 552 -12.35 -14.19 -23.79
N GLY A 553 -12.88 -13.11 -24.36
CA GLY A 553 -13.79 -12.20 -23.68
C GLY A 553 -15.09 -12.87 -23.24
N GLY A 554 -15.55 -13.88 -23.97
CA GLY A 554 -16.69 -14.71 -23.59
C GLY A 554 -16.41 -15.56 -22.35
N LEU A 555 -15.23 -16.19 -22.27
CA LEU A 555 -14.78 -16.91 -21.06
C LEU A 555 -14.66 -15.99 -19.85
N LEU A 556 -14.10 -14.78 -20.03
CA LEU A 556 -13.97 -13.78 -18.99
C LEU A 556 -15.34 -13.31 -18.49
N SER A 557 -16.29 -13.07 -19.39
CA SER A 557 -17.68 -12.69 -19.07
C SER A 557 -18.39 -13.78 -18.25
N LEU A 558 -18.24 -15.05 -18.65
CA LEU A 558 -18.74 -16.20 -17.92
C LEU A 558 -18.16 -16.27 -16.50
N LEU A 559 -16.84 -16.14 -16.36
CA LEU A 559 -16.17 -16.19 -15.06
C LEU A 559 -16.56 -15.03 -14.15
N ALA A 560 -16.68 -13.82 -14.68
CA ALA A 560 -16.96 -12.60 -13.92
C ALA A 560 -18.40 -12.58 -13.38
N SER A 561 -19.34 -13.20 -14.11
CA SER A 561 -20.76 -13.23 -13.74
C SER A 561 -21.09 -13.90 -12.39
N LYS A 562 -20.17 -14.70 -11.84
CA LYS A 562 -20.40 -15.44 -10.59
C LYS A 562 -20.40 -14.55 -9.34
N ASN A 563 -19.66 -13.45 -9.41
CA ASN A 563 -19.36 -12.60 -8.24
C ASN A 563 -20.13 -11.28 -8.28
N SER A 564 -20.92 -11.04 -9.34
CA SER A 564 -21.64 -9.79 -9.57
C SER A 564 -23.08 -10.08 -9.95
N LYS A 565 -24.00 -9.18 -9.60
CA LYS A 565 -25.38 -9.26 -10.06
C LYS A 565 -25.44 -8.89 -11.55
N ILE A 566 -25.50 -9.90 -12.42
CA ILE A 566 -25.57 -9.75 -13.88
C ILE A 566 -26.95 -10.15 -14.40
N ASN A 567 -27.55 -9.30 -15.24
CA ASN A 567 -28.88 -9.54 -15.82
C ASN A 567 -28.87 -10.47 -17.03
N GLY A 568 -27.73 -10.57 -17.72
CA GLY A 568 -27.55 -11.55 -18.78
C GLY A 568 -26.13 -11.55 -19.35
N ILE A 569 -25.76 -12.68 -19.95
CA ILE A 569 -24.46 -12.91 -20.57
C ILE A 569 -24.67 -13.28 -22.03
N VAL A 570 -23.93 -12.66 -22.94
CA VAL A 570 -23.81 -13.10 -24.33
C VAL A 570 -22.38 -13.60 -24.57
N SER A 571 -22.26 -14.89 -24.84
CA SER A 571 -20.99 -15.56 -25.14
C SER A 571 -20.90 -15.79 -26.65
N ILE A 572 -20.00 -15.10 -27.33
CA ILE A 572 -19.82 -15.18 -28.79
C ILE A 572 -18.54 -15.98 -29.08
N ASN A 573 -18.65 -17.11 -29.76
CA ASN A 573 -17.52 -17.97 -30.14
C ASN A 573 -16.53 -18.25 -28.98
N SER A 574 -17.04 -18.44 -27.75
CA SER A 574 -16.21 -18.59 -26.55
C SER A 574 -15.22 -19.74 -26.66
N ALA A 575 -13.94 -19.44 -26.42
CA ALA A 575 -12.82 -20.34 -26.69
C ALA A 575 -12.60 -21.42 -25.62
N LEU A 576 -13.62 -22.19 -25.24
CA LEU A 576 -13.50 -23.24 -24.23
C LEU A 576 -12.66 -24.43 -24.73
N TYR A 577 -12.80 -24.78 -26.00
CA TYR A 577 -11.96 -25.71 -26.73
C TYR A 577 -11.54 -25.08 -28.06
N LEU A 578 -10.28 -25.27 -28.43
CA LEU A 578 -9.72 -24.76 -29.69
C LEU A 578 -9.67 -25.91 -30.70
N ASN A 579 -9.98 -25.62 -31.97
CA ASN A 579 -9.63 -26.54 -33.06
C ASN A 579 -8.10 -26.73 -33.08
N ASP A 580 -7.61 -27.88 -33.56
CA ASP A 580 -6.21 -28.34 -33.39
C ASP A 580 -5.22 -27.18 -33.31
N PHE A 581 -4.57 -27.05 -32.14
CA PHE A 581 -3.74 -25.90 -31.79
C PHE A 581 -2.67 -25.59 -32.85
N ARG A 582 -2.26 -26.63 -33.59
CA ARG A 582 -1.32 -26.56 -34.72
C ARG A 582 -1.91 -25.92 -35.97
N THR A 583 -3.18 -26.10 -36.28
CA THR A 583 -3.83 -25.54 -37.47
C THR A 583 -4.45 -24.16 -37.23
N SER A 584 -4.90 -23.90 -36.00
CA SER A 584 -5.60 -22.66 -35.65
C SER A 584 -4.65 -21.48 -35.38
N PHE A 585 -3.40 -21.74 -35.02
CA PHE A 585 -2.39 -20.71 -34.68
C PHE A 585 -1.15 -20.73 -35.58
N ILE A 586 -0.93 -21.78 -36.37
CA ILE A 586 0.20 -21.92 -37.30
C ILE A 586 -0.35 -22.32 -38.68
N PRO A 587 -0.41 -21.43 -39.68
CA PRO A 587 -0.76 -21.83 -41.03
C PRO A 587 0.43 -22.61 -41.63
N VAL A 588 0.40 -23.93 -41.47
CA VAL A 588 1.17 -24.96 -42.20
C VAL A 588 2.65 -24.64 -42.46
N LEU A 589 3.54 -25.17 -41.60
CA LEU A 589 4.83 -25.65 -42.08
C LEU A 589 4.64 -27.06 -42.67
N ASN A 590 5.24 -27.27 -43.83
CA ASN A 590 5.05 -28.44 -44.70
C ASN A 590 5.10 -29.79 -43.96
N LYS A 591 4.22 -30.70 -44.41
CA LYS A 591 4.24 -32.15 -44.19
C LYS A 591 5.67 -32.67 -44.00
N LEU A 592 6.00 -33.12 -42.79
CA LEU A 592 6.84 -34.28 -42.52
C LEU A 592 6.67 -34.68 -41.04
N ASN A 593 6.25 -35.93 -40.86
CA ASN A 593 6.15 -36.75 -39.65
C ASN A 593 6.73 -36.20 -38.33
N SER A 594 5.87 -36.08 -37.31
CA SER A 594 6.19 -36.51 -35.93
C SER A 594 4.94 -36.39 -35.04
N PHE A 595 4.57 -37.51 -34.43
CA PHE A 595 3.34 -37.70 -33.66
C PHE A 595 3.51 -37.43 -32.16
N LEU A 596 4.67 -36.94 -31.69
CA LEU A 596 4.99 -36.85 -30.25
C LEU A 596 6.04 -35.75 -29.99
N SER A 597 5.63 -34.49 -29.77
CA SER A 597 6.45 -33.47 -29.06
C SER A 597 5.77 -32.09 -29.00
N ILE A 598 4.77 -31.91 -28.12
CA ILE A 598 4.39 -30.55 -27.65
C ILE A 598 5.26 -30.13 -26.43
N PHE A 599 6.11 -31.04 -25.93
CA PHE A 599 7.00 -30.79 -24.80
C PHE A 599 8.40 -30.25 -25.20
N ASP A 600 8.76 -30.21 -26.48
CA ASP A 600 10.13 -29.91 -26.95
C ASP A 600 10.24 -28.80 -28.02
N PHE A 601 9.40 -27.76 -27.98
CA PHE A 601 9.67 -26.58 -28.82
C PHE A 601 10.54 -25.56 -28.06
N GLU A 602 11.80 -25.43 -28.50
CA GLU A 602 12.77 -24.39 -28.12
C GLU A 602 12.38 -22.96 -28.58
N GLN A 603 11.22 -22.78 -29.22
CA GLN A 603 10.83 -21.52 -29.85
C GLN A 603 9.87 -20.71 -28.95
N ASP A 604 10.30 -19.52 -28.54
CA ASP A 604 9.58 -18.67 -27.59
C ASP A 604 8.32 -18.00 -28.16
N SER A 605 8.18 -17.91 -29.48
CA SER A 605 7.11 -17.17 -30.15
C SER A 605 6.77 -17.68 -31.56
N PHE A 606 5.54 -17.41 -32.02
CA PHE A 606 5.02 -17.80 -33.33
C PHE A 606 4.36 -16.62 -34.05
N VAL A 607 4.54 -16.52 -35.36
CA VAL A 607 3.88 -15.49 -36.19
C VAL A 607 2.40 -15.83 -36.36
N ASN A 608 1.54 -14.83 -36.15
CA ASN A 608 0.11 -14.90 -36.34
C ASN A 608 -0.30 -14.17 -37.63
N LYS A 609 -1.29 -14.71 -38.33
CA LYS A 609 -1.98 -14.04 -39.45
C LYS A 609 -3.41 -13.69 -39.01
N PRO A 610 -3.62 -12.54 -38.34
CA PRO A 610 -4.92 -12.20 -37.79
C PRO A 610 -5.95 -11.85 -38.86
N GLN A 611 -7.24 -12.04 -38.53
CA GLN A 611 -8.36 -11.61 -39.37
C GLN A 611 -8.42 -10.08 -39.50
N ASN A 612 -8.10 -9.32 -38.44
CA ASN A 612 -8.04 -7.86 -38.47
C ASN A 612 -6.59 -7.37 -38.18
N PRO A 613 -5.67 -7.34 -39.17
CA PRO A 613 -4.26 -6.96 -38.97
C PRO A 613 -4.03 -5.54 -38.44
N ASP A 614 -4.99 -4.64 -38.61
CA ASP A 614 -4.92 -3.27 -38.08
C ASP A 614 -5.25 -3.19 -36.59
N ILE A 615 -5.81 -4.26 -36.02
CA ILE A 615 -6.27 -4.34 -34.62
C ILE A 615 -5.45 -5.36 -33.83
N ASN A 616 -5.35 -6.58 -34.34
CA ASN A 616 -4.76 -7.72 -33.63
C ASN A 616 -3.23 -7.73 -33.72
N TYR A 617 -2.62 -8.41 -32.77
CA TYR A 617 -1.20 -8.77 -32.82
C TYR A 617 -0.88 -9.78 -33.92
N ASP A 618 0.29 -9.62 -34.51
CA ASP A 618 0.89 -10.49 -35.52
C ASP A 618 1.88 -11.52 -34.92
N LEU A 619 1.99 -11.57 -33.59
CA LEU A 619 2.91 -12.44 -32.87
C LEU A 619 2.28 -12.98 -31.58
N TYR A 620 2.47 -14.28 -31.32
CA TYR A 620 2.07 -14.95 -30.09
C TYR A 620 3.28 -15.49 -29.33
N TYR A 621 3.27 -15.33 -28.00
CA TYR A 621 4.23 -15.97 -27.11
C TYR A 621 3.64 -17.23 -26.47
N THR A 622 4.46 -18.27 -26.33
CA THR A 622 4.09 -19.52 -25.63
C THR A 622 3.57 -19.25 -24.21
N ALA A 623 4.18 -18.27 -23.52
CA ALA A 623 3.76 -17.83 -22.19
C ALA A 623 2.30 -17.37 -22.15
N SER A 624 1.89 -16.50 -23.08
CA SER A 624 0.51 -15.97 -23.14
C SER A 624 -0.50 -17.07 -23.49
N ILE A 625 -0.12 -18.01 -24.36
CA ILE A 625 -0.95 -19.18 -24.67
C ILE A 625 -1.16 -20.07 -23.43
N ASN A 626 -0.13 -20.25 -22.61
CA ASN A 626 -0.25 -21.04 -21.38
C ASN A 626 -1.23 -20.38 -20.39
N GLU A 627 -1.25 -19.04 -20.31
CA GLU A 627 -2.24 -18.30 -19.53
C GLU A 627 -3.66 -18.45 -20.10
N LEU A 628 -3.83 -18.45 -21.42
CA LEU A 628 -5.12 -18.76 -22.06
C LEU A 628 -5.61 -20.18 -21.69
N LYS A 629 -4.73 -21.19 -21.73
CA LYS A 629 -5.08 -22.56 -21.31
C LYS A 629 -5.52 -22.63 -19.84
N LYS A 630 -4.86 -21.87 -18.95
CA LYS A 630 -5.26 -21.77 -17.54
C LYS A 630 -6.65 -21.15 -17.41
N LEU A 631 -6.93 -20.07 -18.14
CA LEU A 631 -8.25 -19.43 -18.18
C LEU A 631 -9.34 -20.40 -18.66
N MET A 632 -9.09 -21.13 -19.74
CA MET A 632 -10.03 -22.12 -20.29
C MET A 632 -10.39 -23.17 -19.23
N LYS A 633 -9.37 -23.73 -18.56
CA LYS A 633 -9.54 -24.71 -17.48
C LYS A 633 -10.31 -24.13 -16.30
N GLU A 634 -9.97 -22.92 -15.86
CA GLU A 634 -10.67 -22.23 -14.77
C GLU A 634 -12.15 -21.99 -15.11
N CYS A 635 -12.44 -21.56 -16.35
CA CYS A 635 -13.80 -21.39 -16.84
C CYS A 635 -14.58 -22.72 -16.85
N GLU A 636 -14.00 -23.78 -17.44
CA GLU A 636 -14.61 -25.10 -17.53
C GLU A 636 -15.01 -25.65 -16.15
N GLN A 637 -14.11 -25.56 -15.17
CA GLN A 637 -14.31 -26.06 -13.81
C GLN A 637 -15.45 -25.36 -13.07
N ASN A 638 -15.78 -24.14 -13.49
CA ASN A 638 -16.73 -23.29 -12.79
C ASN A 638 -18.02 -23.01 -13.57
N LEU A 639 -18.26 -23.62 -14.74
CA LEU A 639 -19.48 -23.39 -15.53
C LEU A 639 -20.76 -23.61 -14.70
N LYS A 640 -20.74 -24.60 -13.80
CA LYS A 640 -21.88 -24.93 -12.92
C LYS A 640 -22.27 -23.81 -11.95
N ASN A 641 -21.37 -22.87 -11.68
CA ASN A 641 -21.63 -21.74 -10.78
C ASN A 641 -22.26 -20.55 -11.51
N ILE A 642 -22.54 -20.68 -12.82
CA ILE A 642 -23.12 -19.61 -13.65
C ILE A 642 -24.63 -19.79 -13.71
N GLU A 643 -25.35 -18.86 -13.10
CA GLU A 643 -26.82 -18.89 -12.98
C GLU A 643 -27.52 -17.79 -13.77
N ALA A 644 -26.80 -16.72 -14.16
CA ALA A 644 -27.36 -15.62 -14.92
C ALA A 644 -27.93 -16.09 -16.28
N PRO A 645 -28.98 -15.44 -16.81
CA PRO A 645 -29.47 -15.70 -18.16
C PRO A 645 -28.32 -15.65 -19.18
N ILE A 646 -28.33 -16.56 -20.16
CA ILE A 646 -27.24 -16.67 -21.13
C ILE A 646 -27.72 -16.90 -22.55
N LEU A 647 -27.16 -16.14 -23.48
CA LEU A 647 -27.19 -16.40 -24.92
C LEU A 647 -25.80 -16.84 -25.38
N ILE A 648 -25.73 -17.96 -26.08
CA ILE A 648 -24.49 -18.46 -26.69
C ILE A 648 -24.62 -18.31 -28.20
N ILE A 649 -23.79 -17.46 -28.80
CA ILE A 649 -23.71 -17.29 -30.25
C ILE A 649 -22.47 -18.03 -30.75
N GLN A 650 -22.63 -18.93 -31.72
CA GLN A 650 -21.55 -19.76 -32.24
C GLN A 650 -21.57 -19.83 -33.77
N SER A 651 -20.45 -19.52 -34.42
CA SER A 651 -20.24 -19.82 -35.84
C SER A 651 -20.23 -21.33 -36.05
N LYS A 652 -21.00 -21.84 -37.02
CA LYS A 652 -21.16 -23.30 -37.23
C LYS A 652 -19.86 -24.00 -37.59
N ASP A 653 -19.04 -23.39 -38.45
CA ASP A 653 -17.79 -23.96 -38.97
C ASP A 653 -16.57 -23.11 -38.55
N ASP A 654 -16.61 -22.55 -37.33
CA ASP A 654 -15.56 -21.69 -36.78
C ASP A 654 -14.16 -22.30 -36.99
N ASN A 655 -13.25 -21.53 -37.59
CA ASN A 655 -11.91 -21.98 -37.95
C ASN A 655 -10.89 -21.94 -36.79
N VAL A 656 -11.23 -21.35 -35.65
CA VAL A 656 -10.34 -21.18 -34.48
C VAL A 656 -10.86 -21.97 -33.28
N VAL A 657 -12.14 -21.80 -32.95
CA VAL A 657 -12.79 -22.41 -31.79
C VAL A 657 -13.59 -23.64 -32.21
N ASP A 658 -13.48 -24.72 -31.46
CA ASP A 658 -14.31 -25.90 -31.70
C ASP A 658 -15.77 -25.58 -31.30
N PRO A 659 -16.77 -25.70 -32.20
CA PRO A 659 -18.19 -25.48 -31.88
C PRO A 659 -18.73 -26.35 -30.73
N LYS A 660 -18.02 -27.42 -30.34
CA LYS A 660 -18.26 -28.17 -29.10
C LYS A 660 -18.24 -27.28 -27.86
N SER A 661 -17.46 -26.19 -27.88
CA SER A 661 -17.41 -25.19 -26.80
C SER A 661 -18.79 -24.68 -26.44
N ALA A 662 -19.58 -24.26 -27.43
CA ALA A 662 -20.93 -23.77 -27.22
C ALA A 662 -21.85 -24.82 -26.58
N LYS A 663 -21.78 -26.07 -27.05
CA LYS A 663 -22.56 -27.20 -26.49
C LYS A 663 -22.17 -27.50 -25.04
N THR A 664 -20.87 -27.49 -24.72
CA THR A 664 -20.38 -27.72 -23.36
C THR A 664 -20.79 -26.60 -22.42
N ILE A 665 -20.66 -25.34 -22.83
CA ILE A 665 -21.13 -24.19 -22.03
C ILE A 665 -22.63 -24.34 -21.77
N TYR A 666 -23.45 -24.51 -22.82
CA TYR A 666 -24.90 -24.66 -22.69
C TYR A 666 -25.30 -25.79 -21.72
N LYS A 667 -24.63 -26.95 -21.82
CA LYS A 667 -24.94 -28.11 -20.98
C LYS A 667 -24.57 -27.90 -19.52
N ASN A 668 -23.42 -27.27 -19.25
CA ASN A 668 -22.82 -27.25 -17.91
C ASN A 668 -23.14 -26.01 -17.09
N VAL A 669 -23.67 -24.93 -17.68
CA VAL A 669 -24.19 -23.79 -16.91
C VAL A 669 -25.49 -24.13 -16.20
N ASN A 670 -25.66 -23.60 -14.99
CA ASN A 670 -26.85 -23.77 -14.16
C ASN A 670 -27.94 -22.72 -14.42
N SER A 671 -27.74 -21.87 -15.44
CA SER A 671 -28.72 -20.88 -15.87
C SER A 671 -30.05 -21.52 -16.25
N LYS A 672 -31.14 -20.95 -15.70
CA LYS A 672 -32.52 -21.35 -16.01
C LYS A 672 -32.99 -20.82 -17.36
N ASN A 673 -32.43 -19.70 -17.82
CA ASN A 673 -32.72 -19.10 -19.11
C ASN A 673 -31.46 -19.16 -19.98
N LYS A 674 -31.36 -20.20 -20.80
CA LYS A 674 -30.20 -20.41 -21.67
C LYS A 674 -30.63 -20.65 -23.11
N GLN A 675 -29.97 -19.95 -24.03
CA GLN A 675 -30.24 -19.97 -25.47
C GLN A 675 -28.93 -20.25 -26.22
N ILE A 676 -29.03 -20.91 -27.36
CA ILE A 676 -27.92 -21.11 -28.29
C ILE A 676 -28.37 -20.73 -29.70
N HIS A 677 -27.59 -19.87 -30.34
CA HIS A 677 -27.81 -19.42 -31.71
C HIS A 677 -26.58 -19.75 -32.56
N TYR A 678 -26.82 -20.34 -33.73
CA TYR A 678 -25.76 -20.75 -34.65
C TYR A 678 -25.79 -19.88 -35.90
N ILE A 679 -24.67 -19.24 -36.21
CA ILE A 679 -24.51 -18.42 -37.43
C ILE A 679 -23.81 -19.25 -38.50
N ASP A 680 -24.34 -19.21 -39.71
CA ASP A 680 -23.89 -20.03 -40.85
C ASP A 680 -22.63 -19.45 -41.49
N THR A 681 -21.51 -19.49 -40.76
CA THR A 681 -20.22 -18.96 -41.19
C THR A 681 -19.08 -19.78 -40.63
N LYS A 682 -17.92 -19.69 -41.28
CA LYS A 682 -16.64 -20.23 -40.80
C LYS A 682 -15.77 -19.21 -40.08
N THR A 683 -16.20 -17.95 -40.09
CA THR A 683 -15.45 -16.82 -39.52
C THR A 683 -15.50 -16.86 -38.00
N HIS A 684 -14.33 -16.67 -37.35
CA HIS A 684 -14.24 -16.59 -35.89
C HIS A 684 -14.61 -15.19 -35.35
N VAL A 685 -14.06 -14.12 -35.93
CA VAL A 685 -14.39 -12.74 -35.50
C VAL A 685 -15.59 -12.25 -36.30
N ILE A 686 -16.79 -12.56 -35.80
CA ILE A 686 -18.07 -12.20 -36.44
C ILE A 686 -18.60 -10.82 -36.03
N THR A 687 -17.84 -10.08 -35.21
CA THR A 687 -18.22 -8.73 -34.74
C THR A 687 -17.77 -7.62 -35.68
N THR A 688 -16.87 -7.91 -36.62
CA THR A 688 -16.32 -6.94 -37.60
C THR A 688 -16.69 -7.27 -39.06
N THR A 689 -17.42 -8.36 -39.30
CA THR A 689 -17.85 -8.79 -40.64
C THR A 689 -19.32 -8.46 -40.89
N GLU A 690 -19.94 -8.98 -41.96
CA GLU A 690 -21.36 -8.73 -42.27
C GLU A 690 -22.29 -9.40 -41.24
N GLU A 691 -21.86 -10.53 -40.66
CA GLU A 691 -22.60 -11.27 -39.63
C GLU A 691 -22.86 -10.44 -38.35
N LYS A 692 -22.17 -9.32 -38.16
CA LYS A 692 -22.37 -8.43 -37.00
C LYS A 692 -23.80 -7.93 -36.86
N PHE A 693 -24.54 -7.78 -37.96
CA PHE A 693 -25.94 -7.36 -37.93
C PHE A 693 -26.84 -8.44 -37.30
N GLU A 694 -26.62 -9.71 -37.66
CA GLU A 694 -27.31 -10.84 -37.05
C GLU A 694 -26.91 -10.99 -35.57
N VAL A 695 -25.62 -10.87 -35.26
CA VAL A 695 -25.11 -10.87 -33.88
C VAL A 695 -25.78 -9.79 -33.04
N PHE A 696 -25.87 -8.56 -33.56
CA PHE A 696 -26.51 -7.44 -32.89
C PHE A 696 -28.00 -7.69 -32.64
N ASP A 697 -28.73 -8.18 -33.64
CA ASP A 697 -30.16 -8.45 -33.51
C ASP A 697 -30.45 -9.49 -32.42
N GLU A 698 -29.66 -10.56 -32.36
CA GLU A 698 -29.79 -11.58 -31.31
C GLU A 698 -29.42 -11.05 -29.92
N ILE A 699 -28.35 -10.24 -29.81
CA ILE A 699 -28.01 -9.54 -28.56
C ILE A 699 -29.19 -8.66 -28.12
N LEU A 700 -29.78 -7.89 -29.03
CA LEU A 700 -30.85 -6.94 -28.72
C LEU A 700 -32.12 -7.67 -28.27
N LYS A 701 -32.50 -8.77 -28.93
CA LYS A 701 -33.62 -9.62 -28.52
C LYS A 701 -33.40 -10.20 -27.12
N PHE A 702 -32.19 -10.68 -26.84
CA PHE A 702 -31.84 -11.24 -25.54
C PHE A 702 -31.87 -10.18 -24.42
N ILE A 703 -31.31 -8.99 -24.66
CA ILE A 703 -31.34 -7.90 -23.68
C ILE A 703 -32.77 -7.43 -23.41
N LYS A 704 -33.63 -7.30 -24.43
CA LYS A 704 -35.02 -6.89 -24.24
C LYS A 704 -35.87 -7.90 -23.47
N SER A 705 -35.50 -9.17 -23.50
CA SER A 705 -36.23 -10.25 -22.82
C SER A 705 -35.77 -10.50 -21.36
N ASN A 706 -34.75 -9.78 -20.87
CA ASN A 706 -34.20 -9.92 -19.51
C ASN A 706 -34.01 -8.55 -18.84
#